data_AF-A0A2T0M695-F1
#
_entry.id   AF-A0A2T0M695-F1
#
_cell.length_a   1.000
_cell.length_b   1.000
_cell.length_c   1.000
_cell.angle_alpha   90.00
_cell.angle_beta   90.00
_cell.angle_gamma   90.00
#
_symmetry.space_group_name_H-M   'P 1'
#
loop_
_entity.id
_entity.type
_entity.pdbx_description
1 polymer ?
#
loop_
_entity_poly.entity_id
_entity_poly.type
_entity_poly.pdbx_seq_one_letter_code
_entity_poly.pdbx_strand_id
1 'polypeptide(L)'
;MIDVIVSEWMKLRSLRSNLYLLACSVAAVLACAGIAFMIGRGFDHQTAAEQPAFPGNGDGLGNGIAVAYFVFALLGALAITSEYGTTMIWTSLVAVPRRQLLLLAKVPGLAAVALVAGQVLAFAMHAVSMAVLGDRAGQLLRDGVTLGTPLSEPGVLASVIAAGLSMAAVALIGLGVGAAVRSTPGALVVLTVIIVVLPVVAKTLPMPLRAQAGSFMIENLPLQIAGTGGGTLPPVAAAGLLVAYVIAALTAGAARIATTGRRIKAVAIGVAATLLVSAVPAVAAGPPDSGRSTLAWADCADEELVKEMRCASIDVPVNWARPSGRKIGLTVALLPATGAQRRTGTVFAIPGGPGGSGVEDLSANAGSFAELRDHFDVVSVEPRNTVDKGVLSFDCLFSGPWITWPDNPREWAELGRRNRAAAQRCRAADPEFFDHMDSASVARDMEAIRVALGEEQLSFIANSYGGRPGIDYSRLFPGRVRAMVFDGAMDPFMDRAVGRRPHEEAFTRFAAWCAANTTCALHGQDVGAVWRALVARADRTPVPVRGEPAKAAYSGLDIKQAAAPSVIEPGPAPEFPRWTQLAEAIKRAADGDASGFADYVRQSTKSPKVPSATGMNMTHCLDGIVFDDYEEYRAKRREGERLLPNLAGIELWHPLGCVGWPTPVTNPPAPLPAGKLPPYLGVGSWTDFGRSADIVRRVPGSAAVQYLSTGHGLYNAGNSCIIAHVNRYLISLRLPAPGTVCRPPAT
;
A
#
# COMPACT_ATOMS: atom_id res chain seq x y z
N MET A 1 -23.02 4.63 54.52
CA MET A 1 -22.78 4.16 53.13
C MET A 1 -22.46 2.67 53.14
N ILE A 2 -21.58 2.21 54.03
CA ILE A 2 -21.24 0.79 54.20
C ILE A 2 -22.50 -0.08 54.43
N ASP A 3 -23.37 0.29 55.36
CA ASP A 3 -24.60 -0.49 55.65
C ASP A 3 -25.54 -0.61 54.45
N VAL A 4 -25.57 0.43 53.60
CA VAL A 4 -26.37 0.41 52.37
C VAL A 4 -25.76 -0.54 51.35
N ILE A 5 -24.44 -0.53 51.18
CA ILE A 5 -23.73 -1.47 50.29
C ILE A 5 -23.94 -2.91 50.77
N VAL A 6 -23.88 -3.15 52.07
CA VAL A 6 -24.13 -4.48 52.66
C VAL A 6 -25.57 -4.93 52.42
N SER A 7 -26.56 -4.03 52.58
CA SER A 7 -27.97 -4.32 52.27
C SER A 7 -28.17 -4.67 50.80
N GLU A 8 -27.60 -3.89 49.88
CA GLU A 8 -27.69 -4.14 48.44
C GLU A 8 -26.98 -5.43 48.03
N TRP A 9 -25.87 -5.77 48.66
CA TRP A 9 -25.20 -7.06 48.50
C TRP A 9 -26.09 -8.24 48.91
N MET A 10 -26.77 -8.16 50.05
CA MET A 10 -27.69 -9.20 50.51
C MET A 10 -28.86 -9.40 49.53
N LYS A 11 -29.42 -8.32 48.99
CA LYS A 11 -30.47 -8.39 47.96
C LYS A 11 -29.98 -9.07 46.68
N LEU A 12 -28.81 -8.65 46.18
CA LEU A 12 -28.23 -9.21 44.96
C LEU A 12 -28.04 -10.73 45.07
N ARG A 13 -27.57 -11.20 46.23
CA ARG A 13 -27.32 -12.63 46.49
C ARG A 13 -28.58 -13.45 46.78
N SER A 14 -29.62 -12.86 47.39
CA SER A 14 -30.84 -13.58 47.80
C SER A 14 -31.86 -13.75 46.67
N LEU A 15 -31.80 -12.94 45.62
CA LEU A 15 -32.69 -13.04 44.47
C LEU A 15 -32.33 -14.23 43.57
N ARG A 16 -33.16 -15.29 43.61
CA ARG A 16 -33.00 -16.49 42.76
C ARG A 16 -32.96 -16.16 41.27
N SER A 17 -33.65 -15.11 40.84
CA SER A 17 -33.63 -14.62 39.45
C SER A 17 -32.22 -14.27 38.98
N ASN A 18 -31.37 -13.71 39.86
CA ASN A 18 -29.99 -13.36 39.50
C ASN A 18 -29.14 -14.61 39.29
N LEU A 19 -29.35 -15.65 40.09
CA LEU A 19 -28.69 -16.94 39.92
C LEU A 19 -29.13 -17.62 38.61
N TYR A 20 -30.43 -17.65 38.32
CA TYR A 20 -30.92 -18.22 37.05
C TYR A 20 -30.41 -17.44 35.84
N LEU A 21 -30.35 -16.11 35.93
CA LEU A 21 -29.84 -15.28 34.86
C LEU A 21 -28.35 -15.53 34.60
N LEU A 22 -27.55 -15.64 35.66
CA LEU A 22 -26.14 -16.05 35.54
C LEU A 22 -26.01 -17.48 35.01
N ALA A 23 -26.90 -18.41 35.39
CA ALA A 23 -26.91 -19.76 34.81
C ALA A 23 -27.23 -19.75 33.31
N CYS A 24 -28.09 -18.83 32.83
CA CYS A 24 -28.36 -18.65 31.41
C CYS A 24 -27.12 -18.20 30.61
N SER A 25 -26.06 -17.71 31.25
CA SER A 25 -24.79 -17.40 30.57
C SER A 25 -24.11 -18.65 29.97
N VAL A 26 -24.48 -19.86 30.42
CA VAL A 26 -24.09 -21.13 29.78
C VAL A 26 -24.49 -21.16 28.29
N ALA A 27 -25.59 -20.49 27.91
CA ALA A 27 -25.98 -20.38 26.51
C ALA A 27 -24.92 -19.67 25.64
N ALA A 28 -24.14 -18.74 26.20
CA ALA A 28 -23.03 -18.10 25.49
C ALA A 28 -21.89 -19.10 25.21
N VAL A 29 -21.59 -19.99 26.17
CA VAL A 29 -20.61 -21.07 25.99
C VAL A 29 -21.07 -22.06 24.91
N LEU A 30 -22.35 -22.46 24.95
CA LEU A 30 -22.93 -23.33 23.92
C LEU A 30 -22.95 -22.66 22.53
N ALA A 31 -23.17 -21.35 22.46
CA ALA A 31 -23.11 -20.60 21.21
C ALA A 31 -21.68 -20.57 20.63
N CYS A 32 -20.65 -20.34 21.45
CA CYS A 32 -19.25 -20.45 21.04
C CYS A 32 -18.92 -21.86 20.55
N ALA A 33 -19.36 -22.90 21.27
CA ALA A 33 -19.16 -24.29 20.88
C ALA A 33 -19.78 -24.60 19.51
N GLY A 34 -21.03 -24.19 19.29
CA GLY A 34 -21.75 -24.41 18.03
C GLY A 34 -21.08 -23.70 16.85
N ILE A 35 -20.62 -22.46 17.04
CA ILE A 35 -19.93 -21.70 15.99
C ILE A 35 -18.57 -22.32 15.68
N ALA A 36 -17.77 -22.64 16.70
CA ALA A 36 -16.49 -23.33 16.52
C ALA A 36 -16.68 -24.67 15.78
N PHE A 37 -17.76 -25.41 16.09
CA PHE A 37 -18.10 -26.65 15.39
C PHE A 37 -18.42 -26.40 13.91
N MET A 38 -19.24 -25.38 13.60
CA MET A 38 -19.58 -25.02 12.22
C MET A 38 -18.36 -24.56 11.42
N ILE A 39 -17.46 -23.76 12.02
CA ILE A 39 -16.21 -23.31 11.41
C ILE A 39 -15.29 -24.50 11.16
N GLY A 40 -15.08 -25.36 12.17
CA GLY A 40 -14.27 -26.56 12.03
C GLY A 40 -14.80 -27.47 10.92
N ARG A 41 -16.11 -27.73 10.88
CA ARG A 41 -16.76 -28.49 9.80
C ARG A 41 -16.57 -27.84 8.43
N GLY A 42 -16.75 -26.52 8.33
CA GLY A 42 -16.58 -25.78 7.07
C GLY A 42 -15.15 -25.81 6.56
N PHE A 43 -14.19 -25.75 7.46
CA PHE A 43 -12.75 -25.87 7.20
C PHE A 43 -12.39 -27.28 6.71
N ASP A 44 -12.91 -28.32 7.36
CA ASP A 44 -12.67 -29.72 6.96
C ASP A 44 -13.22 -30.04 5.56
N HIS A 45 -14.23 -29.28 5.09
CA HIS A 45 -14.81 -29.44 3.76
C HIS A 45 -14.05 -28.72 2.63
N GLN A 46 -13.02 -27.94 2.94
CA GLN A 46 -12.17 -27.28 1.94
C GLN A 46 -11.03 -28.20 1.46
N THR A 47 -10.56 -27.98 0.23
CA THR A 47 -9.35 -28.67 -0.25
C THR A 47 -8.09 -28.14 0.44
N ALA A 48 -6.99 -28.91 0.45
CA ALA A 48 -5.72 -28.50 1.07
C ALA A 48 -5.14 -27.18 0.50
N ALA A 49 -5.51 -26.80 -0.73
CA ALA A 49 -5.11 -25.53 -1.35
C ALA A 49 -5.99 -24.34 -0.91
N GLU A 50 -7.23 -24.61 -0.50
CA GLU A 50 -8.24 -23.62 -0.09
C GLU A 50 -8.27 -23.40 1.43
N GLN A 51 -7.87 -24.41 2.21
CA GLN A 51 -7.76 -24.33 3.68
C GLN A 51 -6.96 -23.11 4.17
N PRO A 52 -5.81 -22.74 3.56
CA PRO A 52 -5.10 -21.53 3.93
C PRO A 52 -5.90 -20.23 3.70
N ALA A 53 -6.90 -20.21 2.81
CA ALA A 53 -7.72 -19.03 2.53
C ALA A 53 -9.03 -18.98 3.36
N PHE A 54 -9.23 -19.92 4.29
CA PHE A 54 -10.46 -20.00 5.08
C PHE A 54 -10.52 -18.91 6.16
N PRO A 55 -11.70 -18.34 6.48
CA PRO A 55 -11.82 -17.34 7.54
C PRO A 55 -11.55 -17.93 8.93
N GLY A 56 -10.66 -17.29 9.70
CA GLY A 56 -10.34 -17.68 11.08
C GLY A 56 -11.44 -17.34 12.10
N ASN A 57 -11.44 -18.04 13.23
CA ASN A 57 -12.34 -17.81 14.38
C ASN A 57 -11.77 -16.81 15.42
N GLY A 58 -10.56 -16.29 15.20
CA GLY A 58 -9.87 -15.37 16.11
C GLY A 58 -9.71 -15.96 17.52
N ASP A 59 -9.99 -15.15 18.54
CA ASP A 59 -9.95 -15.56 19.96
C ASP A 59 -11.11 -16.47 20.39
N GLY A 60 -12.00 -16.86 19.47
CA GLY A 60 -13.05 -17.82 19.72
C GLY A 60 -14.24 -17.30 20.55
N LEU A 61 -14.28 -16.00 20.89
CA LEU A 61 -15.38 -15.39 21.64
C LEU A 61 -16.57 -15.00 20.73
N GLY A 62 -16.29 -14.66 19.47
CA GLY A 62 -17.24 -14.56 18.36
C GLY A 62 -18.60 -13.93 18.71
N ASN A 63 -19.69 -14.54 18.21
CA ASN A 63 -21.06 -14.09 18.53
C ASN A 63 -21.54 -14.52 19.94
N GLY A 64 -20.79 -15.35 20.66
CA GLY A 64 -21.11 -15.72 22.04
C GLY A 64 -21.03 -14.53 22.99
N ILE A 65 -20.17 -13.56 22.69
CA ILE A 65 -20.04 -12.33 23.50
C ILE A 65 -21.33 -11.50 23.54
N ALA A 66 -22.11 -11.47 22.45
CA ALA A 66 -23.37 -10.74 22.40
C ALA A 66 -24.43 -11.35 23.34
N VAL A 67 -24.49 -12.68 23.40
CA VAL A 67 -25.36 -13.42 24.33
C VAL A 67 -24.96 -13.13 25.78
N ALA A 68 -23.65 -13.18 26.07
CA ALA A 68 -23.13 -12.85 27.39
C ALA A 68 -23.47 -11.40 27.77
N TYR A 69 -23.22 -10.43 26.90
CA TYR A 69 -23.53 -9.02 27.16
C TYR A 69 -25.00 -8.79 27.47
N PHE A 70 -25.91 -9.44 26.74
CA PHE A 70 -27.34 -9.32 27.01
C PHE A 70 -27.72 -9.84 28.40
N VAL A 71 -27.17 -10.99 28.81
CA VAL A 71 -27.34 -11.55 30.15
C VAL A 71 -26.81 -10.60 31.23
N PHE A 72 -25.60 -10.06 31.08
CA PHE A 72 -25.02 -9.17 32.09
C PHE A 72 -25.72 -7.81 32.16
N ALA A 73 -26.14 -7.26 31.03
CA ALA A 73 -26.95 -6.05 31.00
C ALA A 73 -28.29 -6.25 31.72
N LEU A 74 -28.92 -7.42 31.54
CA LEU A 74 -30.13 -7.78 32.24
C LEU A 74 -29.94 -7.91 33.75
N LEU A 75 -28.81 -8.50 34.18
CA LEU A 75 -28.46 -8.60 35.59
C LEU A 75 -28.42 -7.21 36.23
N GLY A 76 -27.78 -6.26 35.54
CA GLY A 76 -27.71 -4.88 35.97
C GLY A 76 -29.06 -4.18 36.04
N ALA A 77 -29.89 -4.32 35.00
CA ALA A 77 -31.22 -3.73 34.97
C ALA A 77 -32.10 -4.29 36.09
N LEU A 78 -32.13 -5.60 36.27
CA LEU A 78 -32.93 -6.27 37.30
C LEU A 78 -32.48 -5.94 38.73
N ALA A 79 -31.20 -5.58 38.94
CA ALA A 79 -30.70 -5.13 40.23
C ALA A 79 -31.41 -3.86 40.74
N ILE A 80 -32.14 -3.14 39.88
CA ILE A 80 -32.97 -1.99 40.28
C ILE A 80 -34.42 -2.09 39.82
N THR A 81 -34.72 -2.59 38.62
CA THR A 81 -36.11 -2.62 38.09
C THR A 81 -36.99 -3.65 38.80
N SER A 82 -36.40 -4.69 39.39
CA SER A 82 -37.15 -5.69 40.18
C SER A 82 -37.79 -5.07 41.42
N GLU A 83 -37.16 -4.07 42.04
CA GLU A 83 -37.72 -3.32 43.16
C GLU A 83 -38.87 -2.41 42.72
N TYR A 84 -38.82 -1.89 41.50
CA TYR A 84 -39.95 -1.15 40.92
C TYR A 84 -41.13 -2.07 40.63
N GLY A 85 -40.87 -3.26 40.06
CA GLY A 85 -41.90 -4.25 39.75
C GLY A 85 -42.59 -4.84 40.99
N THR A 86 -41.85 -5.01 42.09
CA THR A 86 -42.39 -5.52 43.36
C THR A 86 -42.84 -4.44 44.33
N THR A 87 -42.76 -3.16 43.94
CA THR A 87 -43.01 -1.97 44.80
C THR A 87 -42.08 -1.82 46.02
N MET A 88 -41.10 -2.72 46.20
CA MET A 88 -40.10 -2.64 47.27
C MET A 88 -39.16 -1.44 47.12
N ILE A 89 -39.16 -0.75 45.97
CA ILE A 89 -38.40 0.48 45.81
C ILE A 89 -38.78 1.55 46.85
N TRP A 90 -40.05 1.57 47.30
CA TRP A 90 -40.49 2.50 48.33
C TRP A 90 -39.81 2.27 49.67
N THR A 91 -39.65 1.00 50.08
CA THR A 91 -38.98 0.66 51.35
C THR A 91 -37.49 0.99 51.27
N SER A 92 -36.84 0.69 50.13
CA SER A 92 -35.45 1.08 49.86
C SER A 92 -35.24 2.60 49.94
N LEU A 93 -36.19 3.39 49.40
CA LEU A 93 -36.12 4.85 49.38
C LEU A 93 -36.45 5.50 50.73
N VAL A 94 -37.26 4.86 51.57
CA VAL A 94 -37.48 5.29 52.97
C VAL A 94 -36.23 5.04 53.80
N ALA A 95 -35.59 3.87 53.64
CA ALA A 95 -34.35 3.53 54.34
C ALA A 95 -33.16 4.38 53.86
N VAL A 96 -33.12 4.75 52.58
CA VAL A 96 -32.06 5.58 51.98
C VAL A 96 -32.69 6.78 51.25
N PRO A 97 -33.00 7.87 51.98
CA PRO A 97 -33.68 9.04 51.41
C PRO A 97 -32.90 9.73 50.29
N ARG A 98 -31.56 9.62 50.33
CA ARG A 98 -30.68 10.11 49.27
C ARG A 98 -30.63 9.11 48.13
N ARG A 99 -31.56 9.28 47.20
CA ARG A 99 -31.76 8.43 46.03
C ARG A 99 -30.50 8.11 45.21
N GLN A 100 -29.56 9.07 45.11
CA GLN A 100 -28.28 8.87 44.42
C GLN A 100 -27.35 7.90 45.18
N LEU A 101 -27.39 7.92 46.52
CA LEU A 101 -26.62 6.98 47.33
C LEU A 101 -27.14 5.55 47.20
N LEU A 102 -28.43 5.35 46.98
CA LEU A 102 -29.01 4.03 46.73
C LEU A 102 -28.48 3.44 45.40
N LEU A 103 -28.45 4.24 44.33
CA LEU A 103 -27.90 3.80 43.04
C LEU A 103 -26.40 3.51 43.14
N LEU A 104 -25.62 4.39 43.78
CA LEU A 104 -24.18 4.21 43.98
C LEU A 104 -23.87 3.00 44.86
N ALA A 105 -24.69 2.69 45.87
CA ALA A 105 -24.49 1.54 46.74
C ALA A 105 -24.69 0.19 46.04
N LYS A 106 -25.43 0.15 44.93
CA LYS A 106 -25.61 -1.06 44.10
C LYS A 106 -24.38 -1.36 43.22
N VAL A 107 -23.54 -0.35 42.93
CA VAL A 107 -22.40 -0.48 42.02
C VAL A 107 -21.35 -1.48 42.51
N PRO A 108 -20.82 -1.41 43.76
CA PRO A 108 -19.71 -2.28 44.17
C PRO A 108 -20.06 -3.77 44.15
N GLY A 109 -21.23 -4.13 44.69
CA GLY A 109 -21.68 -5.53 44.73
C GLY A 109 -21.94 -6.11 43.35
N LEU A 110 -22.64 -5.36 42.49
CA LEU A 110 -22.90 -5.76 41.11
C LEU A 110 -21.60 -5.86 40.31
N ALA A 111 -20.72 -4.86 40.40
CA ALA A 111 -19.45 -4.85 39.68
C ALA A 111 -18.56 -6.03 40.11
N ALA A 112 -18.48 -6.35 41.40
CA ALA A 112 -17.69 -7.48 41.89
C ALA A 112 -18.21 -8.82 41.37
N VAL A 113 -19.53 -9.07 41.44
CA VAL A 113 -20.13 -10.31 40.93
C VAL A 113 -19.98 -10.39 39.42
N ALA A 114 -20.26 -9.30 38.71
CA ALA A 114 -20.18 -9.27 37.25
C ALA A 114 -18.74 -9.43 36.75
N LEU A 115 -17.75 -8.89 37.47
CA LEU A 115 -16.35 -9.06 37.13
C LEU A 115 -15.91 -10.52 37.26
N VAL A 116 -16.19 -11.15 38.40
CA VAL A 116 -15.80 -12.54 38.63
C VAL A 116 -16.51 -13.48 37.66
N ALA A 117 -17.84 -13.34 37.56
CA ALA A 117 -18.63 -14.18 36.65
C ALA A 117 -18.26 -13.94 35.18
N GLY A 118 -18.00 -12.68 34.80
CA GLY A 118 -17.61 -12.31 33.44
C GLY A 118 -16.26 -12.88 33.05
N GLN A 119 -15.26 -12.86 33.95
CA GLN A 119 -13.97 -13.49 33.70
C GLN A 119 -14.09 -15.01 33.56
N VAL A 120 -14.76 -15.67 34.51
CA VAL A 120 -14.97 -17.13 34.44
C VAL A 120 -15.65 -17.50 33.12
N LEU A 121 -16.66 -16.74 32.71
CA LEU A 121 -17.38 -16.98 31.47
C LEU A 121 -16.52 -16.76 30.23
N ALA A 122 -15.75 -15.68 30.15
CA ALA A 122 -14.88 -15.38 29.00
C ALA A 122 -13.83 -16.48 28.79
N PHE A 123 -13.18 -16.93 29.87
CA PHE A 123 -12.24 -18.05 29.81
C PHE A 123 -12.92 -19.37 29.44
N ALA A 124 -14.13 -19.64 29.95
CA ALA A 124 -14.89 -20.84 29.59
C ALA A 124 -15.30 -20.84 28.10
N MET A 125 -15.77 -19.70 27.58
CA MET A 125 -16.12 -19.52 26.17
C MET A 125 -14.92 -19.78 25.26
N HIS A 126 -13.77 -19.17 25.59
CA HIS A 126 -12.52 -19.38 24.85
C HIS A 126 -12.08 -20.85 24.89
N ALA A 127 -12.01 -21.44 26.09
CA ALA A 127 -11.56 -22.82 26.27
C ALA A 127 -12.43 -23.82 25.51
N VAL A 128 -13.76 -23.65 25.54
CA VAL A 128 -14.67 -24.52 24.79
C VAL A 128 -14.53 -24.32 23.28
N SER A 129 -14.37 -23.08 22.81
CA SER A 129 -14.12 -22.78 21.39
C SER A 129 -12.84 -23.47 20.88
N MET A 130 -11.75 -23.39 21.65
CA MET A 130 -10.49 -24.06 21.34
C MET A 130 -10.61 -25.59 21.43
N ALA A 131 -11.32 -26.12 22.43
CA ALA A 131 -11.53 -27.56 22.58
C ALA A 131 -12.34 -28.15 21.41
N VAL A 132 -13.33 -27.43 20.88
CA VAL A 132 -14.13 -27.86 19.73
C VAL A 132 -13.32 -27.81 18.43
N LEU A 133 -12.47 -26.80 18.26
CA LEU A 133 -11.55 -26.73 17.12
C LEU A 133 -10.45 -27.80 17.20
N GLY A 134 -10.02 -28.19 18.41
CA GLY A 134 -8.99 -29.20 18.62
C GLY A 134 -7.67 -28.79 17.97
N ASP A 135 -7.01 -29.74 17.30
CA ASP A 135 -5.73 -29.52 16.60
C ASP A 135 -5.79 -28.46 15.50
N ARG A 136 -7.01 -28.11 15.04
CA ARG A 136 -7.21 -27.09 14.00
C ARG A 136 -6.98 -25.68 14.51
N ALA A 137 -7.15 -25.43 15.82
CA ALA A 137 -7.03 -24.10 16.40
C ALA A 137 -5.70 -23.43 15.99
N GLY A 138 -4.57 -24.12 16.14
CA GLY A 138 -3.24 -23.59 15.79
C GLY A 138 -2.87 -23.63 14.30
N GLN A 139 -3.76 -24.04 13.39
CA GLN A 139 -3.42 -24.09 11.96
C GLN A 139 -3.34 -22.69 11.37
N LEU A 140 -2.20 -22.38 10.77
CA LEU A 140 -1.88 -21.09 10.16
C LEU A 140 -2.59 -20.94 8.81
N LEU A 141 -3.30 -19.82 8.64
CA LEU A 141 -3.94 -19.42 7.38
C LEU A 141 -2.99 -18.50 6.58
N ARG A 142 -3.28 -18.26 5.29
CA ARG A 142 -2.51 -17.39 4.37
C ARG A 142 -2.32 -15.98 4.92
N ASP A 143 -3.27 -15.51 5.71
CA ASP A 143 -3.26 -14.16 6.30
C ASP A 143 -2.43 -14.10 7.61
N GLY A 144 -1.73 -15.19 7.96
CA GLY A 144 -0.91 -15.28 9.18
C GLY A 144 -1.71 -15.42 10.48
N VAL A 145 -3.03 -15.53 10.38
CA VAL A 145 -3.95 -15.76 11.51
C VAL A 145 -4.22 -17.26 11.63
N THR A 146 -4.42 -17.77 12.84
CA THR A 146 -4.77 -19.18 13.06
C THR A 146 -6.28 -19.41 12.97
N LEU A 147 -6.73 -20.64 12.67
CA LEU A 147 -8.16 -20.96 12.64
C LEU A 147 -8.84 -20.73 14.02
N GLY A 148 -8.12 -20.92 15.12
CA GLY A 148 -8.51 -20.53 16.48
C GLY A 148 -7.29 -20.18 17.33
N THR A 149 -7.19 -18.94 17.79
CA THR A 149 -5.93 -18.44 18.34
C THR A 149 -5.76 -18.82 19.82
N PRO A 150 -4.78 -19.65 20.21
CA PRO A 150 -4.63 -20.09 21.59
C PRO A 150 -4.18 -18.96 22.52
N LEU A 151 -4.39 -19.11 23.84
CA LEU A 151 -3.96 -18.12 24.85
C LEU A 151 -2.46 -17.81 24.84
N SER A 152 -1.63 -18.69 24.28
CA SER A 152 -0.19 -18.49 24.15
C SER A 152 0.19 -17.41 23.14
N GLU A 153 -0.71 -17.06 22.22
CA GLU A 153 -0.45 -16.05 21.20
C GLU A 153 -0.50 -14.62 21.78
N PRO A 154 0.40 -13.72 21.33
CA PRO A 154 0.45 -12.35 21.83
C PRO A 154 -0.89 -11.62 21.70
N GLY A 155 -1.40 -11.12 22.83
CA GLY A 155 -2.60 -10.28 22.90
C GLY A 155 -3.94 -11.03 23.04
N VAL A 156 -3.99 -12.36 22.84
CA VAL A 156 -5.23 -13.14 23.05
C VAL A 156 -5.61 -13.20 24.52
N LEU A 157 -4.64 -13.42 25.42
CA LEU A 157 -4.90 -13.36 26.85
C LEU A 157 -5.48 -11.99 27.26
N ALA A 158 -4.96 -10.91 26.68
CA ALA A 158 -5.46 -9.57 26.92
C ALA A 158 -6.89 -9.38 26.38
N SER A 159 -7.24 -9.97 25.23
CA SER A 159 -8.60 -9.88 24.68
C SER A 159 -9.62 -10.64 25.52
N VAL A 160 -9.27 -11.84 26.01
CA VAL A 160 -10.14 -12.63 26.90
C VAL A 160 -10.35 -11.91 28.23
N ILE A 161 -9.30 -11.33 28.82
CA ILE A 161 -9.41 -10.51 30.04
C ILE A 161 -10.26 -9.26 29.79
N ALA A 162 -10.04 -8.56 28.67
CA ALA A 162 -10.80 -7.37 28.31
C ALA A 162 -12.29 -7.68 28.07
N ALA A 163 -12.60 -8.85 27.50
CA ALA A 163 -13.98 -9.31 27.32
C ALA A 163 -14.67 -9.63 28.65
N GLY A 164 -13.95 -10.22 29.61
CA GLY A 164 -14.49 -10.41 30.97
C GLY A 164 -14.73 -9.09 31.70
N LEU A 165 -13.82 -8.11 31.54
CA LEU A 165 -13.96 -6.76 32.10
C LEU A 165 -15.14 -6.00 31.48
N SER A 166 -15.35 -6.11 30.18
CA SER A 166 -16.45 -5.42 29.49
C SER A 166 -17.82 -5.95 29.91
N MET A 167 -17.95 -7.24 30.28
CA MET A 167 -19.20 -7.77 30.84
C MET A 167 -19.59 -7.06 32.15
N ALA A 168 -18.62 -6.73 33.00
CA ALA A 168 -18.87 -5.93 34.21
C ALA A 168 -19.31 -4.50 33.85
N ALA A 169 -18.68 -3.87 32.86
CA ALA A 169 -19.10 -2.56 32.37
C ALA A 169 -20.54 -2.59 31.80
N VAL A 170 -20.88 -3.62 31.02
CA VAL A 170 -22.21 -3.83 30.47
C VAL A 170 -23.26 -4.04 31.56
N ALA A 171 -22.94 -4.75 32.64
CA ALA A 171 -23.82 -4.85 33.81
C ALA A 171 -24.09 -3.47 34.45
N LEU A 172 -23.07 -2.61 34.55
CA LEU A 172 -23.24 -1.25 35.08
C LEU A 172 -24.05 -0.35 34.14
N ILE A 173 -23.88 -0.51 32.82
CA ILE A 173 -24.74 0.14 31.81
C ILE A 173 -26.20 -0.29 32.02
N GLY A 174 -26.43 -1.60 32.19
CA GLY A 174 -27.74 -2.17 32.53
C GLY A 174 -28.36 -1.55 33.77
N LEU A 175 -27.59 -1.39 34.85
CA LEU A 175 -28.04 -0.73 36.08
C LEU A 175 -28.45 0.73 35.84
N GLY A 176 -27.64 1.48 35.09
CA GLY A 176 -27.93 2.87 34.73
C GLY A 176 -29.18 3.03 33.87
N VAL A 177 -29.34 2.19 32.85
CA VAL A 177 -30.52 2.15 31.99
C VAL A 177 -31.77 1.74 32.80
N GLY A 178 -31.67 0.71 33.64
CA GLY A 178 -32.75 0.28 34.51
C GLY A 178 -33.21 1.38 35.48
N ALA A 179 -32.25 2.14 36.03
CA ALA A 179 -32.49 3.29 36.89
C ALA A 179 -33.20 4.45 36.17
N ALA A 180 -32.82 4.70 34.91
CA ALA A 180 -33.41 5.74 34.09
C ALA A 180 -34.83 5.39 33.64
N VAL A 181 -35.04 4.15 33.18
CA VAL A 181 -36.30 3.69 32.59
C VAL A 181 -37.33 3.29 33.66
N ARG A 182 -36.88 2.77 34.81
CA ARG A 182 -37.71 2.34 35.95
C ARG A 182 -38.79 1.30 35.60
N SER A 183 -38.58 0.56 34.52
CA SER A 183 -39.49 -0.47 34.02
C SER A 183 -38.67 -1.61 33.44
N THR A 184 -38.93 -2.84 33.89
CA THR A 184 -38.21 -4.03 33.39
C THR A 184 -38.44 -4.25 31.89
N PRO A 185 -39.69 -4.23 31.36
CA PRO A 185 -39.92 -4.32 29.92
C PRO A 185 -39.25 -3.18 29.13
N GLY A 186 -39.31 -1.95 29.64
CA GLY A 186 -38.68 -0.81 28.98
C GLY A 186 -37.15 -0.92 28.93
N ALA A 187 -36.53 -1.34 30.03
CA ALA A 187 -35.08 -1.54 30.09
C ALA A 187 -34.64 -2.67 29.14
N LEU A 188 -35.40 -3.76 29.07
CA LEU A 188 -35.18 -4.86 28.12
C LEU A 188 -35.15 -4.37 26.67
N VAL A 189 -36.13 -3.56 26.25
CA VAL A 189 -36.18 -3.01 24.89
C VAL A 189 -34.95 -2.15 24.60
N VAL A 190 -34.61 -1.22 25.50
CA VAL A 190 -33.45 -0.33 25.32
C VAL A 190 -32.15 -1.13 25.23
N LEU A 191 -31.95 -2.10 26.12
CA LEU A 191 -30.75 -2.94 26.12
C LEU A 191 -30.67 -3.83 24.88
N THR A 192 -31.80 -4.35 24.38
CA THR A 192 -31.85 -5.10 23.12
C THR A 192 -31.42 -4.21 21.95
N VAL A 193 -31.88 -2.97 21.91
CA VAL A 193 -31.47 -2.02 20.86
C VAL A 193 -29.97 -1.76 20.91
N ILE A 194 -29.42 -1.47 22.09
CA ILE A 194 -28.01 -1.12 22.27
C ILE A 194 -27.08 -2.31 21.98
N ILE A 195 -27.41 -3.50 22.48
CA ILE A 195 -26.51 -4.66 22.51
C ILE A 195 -26.70 -5.57 21.30
N VAL A 196 -27.89 -5.56 20.68
CA VAL A 196 -28.23 -6.48 19.58
C VAL A 196 -28.51 -5.72 18.29
N VAL A 197 -29.46 -4.77 18.30
CA VAL A 197 -29.91 -4.13 17.05
C VAL A 197 -28.84 -3.23 16.45
N LEU A 198 -28.23 -2.34 17.23
CA LEU A 198 -27.21 -1.41 16.73
C LEU A 198 -25.99 -2.14 16.13
N PRO A 199 -25.42 -3.18 16.77
CA PRO A 199 -24.39 -4.02 16.18
C PRO A 199 -24.79 -4.66 14.85
N VAL A 200 -26.00 -5.20 14.76
CA VAL A 200 -26.50 -5.82 13.52
C VAL A 200 -26.63 -4.78 12.41
N VAL A 201 -27.21 -3.62 12.71
CA VAL A 201 -27.32 -2.50 11.75
C VAL A 201 -25.93 -2.05 11.31
N ALA A 202 -24.97 -1.91 12.23
CA ALA A 202 -23.60 -1.54 11.89
C ALA A 202 -22.94 -2.53 10.91
N LYS A 203 -23.23 -3.84 11.04
CA LYS A 203 -22.76 -4.87 10.11
C LYS A 203 -23.38 -4.77 8.71
N THR A 204 -24.56 -4.16 8.56
CA THR A 204 -25.21 -3.95 7.25
C THR A 204 -24.74 -2.70 6.51
N LEU A 205 -23.97 -1.82 7.17
CA LEU A 205 -23.45 -0.62 6.53
C LEU A 205 -22.38 -0.98 5.47
N PRO A 206 -22.23 -0.16 4.42
CA PRO A 206 -21.10 -0.28 3.50
C PRO A 206 -19.79 0.15 4.19
N MET A 207 -18.66 -0.32 3.67
CA MET A 207 -17.35 0.24 4.03
C MET A 207 -17.24 1.68 3.47
N PRO A 208 -16.60 2.64 4.17
CA PRO A 208 -15.89 2.52 5.45
C PRO A 208 -16.78 2.72 6.70
N LEU A 209 -18.06 3.09 6.53
CA LEU A 209 -18.99 3.37 7.63
C LEU A 209 -19.17 2.18 8.57
N ARG A 210 -19.16 0.96 8.04
CA ARG A 210 -19.18 -0.28 8.83
C ARG A 210 -18.01 -0.39 9.80
N ALA A 211 -16.78 -0.06 9.36
CA ALA A 211 -15.59 -0.14 10.20
C ALA A 211 -15.61 0.94 11.29
N GLN A 212 -15.99 2.16 10.93
CA GLN A 212 -16.15 3.25 11.91
C GLN A 212 -17.25 2.95 12.93
N ALA A 213 -18.46 2.64 12.45
CA ALA A 213 -19.59 2.31 13.32
C ALA A 213 -19.25 1.12 14.21
N GLY A 214 -18.67 0.05 13.64
CA GLY A 214 -18.23 -1.12 14.38
C GLY A 214 -17.21 -0.81 15.47
N SER A 215 -16.28 0.14 15.23
CA SER A 215 -15.24 0.51 16.20
C SER A 215 -15.80 1.15 17.47
N PHE A 216 -16.97 1.78 17.39
CA PHE A 216 -17.65 2.36 18.56
C PHE A 216 -18.59 1.36 19.28
N MET A 217 -18.87 0.18 18.70
CA MET A 217 -19.79 -0.77 19.31
C MET A 217 -19.14 -1.51 20.48
N ILE A 218 -19.94 -1.74 21.54
CA ILE A 218 -19.47 -2.29 22.83
C ILE A 218 -18.84 -3.69 22.66
N GLU A 219 -19.33 -4.51 21.72
CA GLU A 219 -18.81 -5.85 21.44
C GLU A 219 -17.44 -5.86 20.78
N ASN A 220 -17.03 -4.78 20.11
CA ASN A 220 -15.74 -4.68 19.45
C ASN A 220 -14.68 -3.94 20.29
N LEU A 221 -15.06 -3.33 21.42
CA LEU A 221 -14.11 -2.65 22.31
C LEU A 221 -13.08 -3.58 22.98
N PRO A 222 -13.41 -4.82 23.41
CA PRO A 222 -12.41 -5.71 24.01
C PRO A 222 -11.20 -5.99 23.12
N LEU A 223 -11.44 -6.23 21.83
CA LEU A 223 -10.38 -6.47 20.84
C LEU A 223 -9.51 -5.23 20.62
N GLN A 224 -10.12 -4.04 20.62
CA GLN A 224 -9.40 -2.77 20.50
C GLN A 224 -8.60 -2.44 21.76
N ILE A 225 -9.13 -2.75 22.96
CA ILE A 225 -8.42 -2.61 24.25
C ILE A 225 -7.22 -3.55 24.30
N ALA A 226 -7.35 -4.76 23.76
CA ALA A 226 -6.28 -5.76 23.70
C ALA A 226 -5.26 -5.49 22.59
N GLY A 227 -5.55 -4.58 21.65
CA GLY A 227 -4.68 -4.26 20.52
C GLY A 227 -4.62 -5.35 19.44
N THR A 228 -5.61 -6.25 19.41
CA THR A 228 -5.64 -7.44 18.53
C THR A 228 -6.76 -7.41 17.48
N GLY A 229 -7.54 -6.32 17.37
CA GLY A 229 -8.67 -6.20 16.43
C GLY A 229 -8.55 -5.03 15.45
N GLY A 230 -9.25 -5.14 14.30
CA GLY A 230 -9.24 -4.15 13.20
C GLY A 230 -10.10 -2.89 13.41
N GLY A 231 -10.19 -2.39 14.65
CA GLY A 231 -10.93 -1.16 14.96
C GLY A 231 -10.09 0.10 14.82
N THR A 232 -10.75 1.25 14.66
CA THR A 232 -10.10 2.55 14.42
C THR A 232 -9.66 3.26 15.72
N LEU A 233 -10.04 2.76 16.90
CA LEU A 233 -9.69 3.39 18.18
C LEU A 233 -8.39 2.82 18.74
N PRO A 234 -7.44 3.67 19.19
CA PRO A 234 -6.29 3.19 19.95
C PRO A 234 -6.73 2.57 21.29
N PRO A 235 -5.96 1.63 21.88
CA PRO A 235 -6.38 0.88 23.07
C PRO A 235 -6.88 1.74 24.24
N VAL A 236 -6.20 2.86 24.50
CA VAL A 236 -6.58 3.81 25.56
C VAL A 236 -7.91 4.51 25.25
N ALA A 237 -8.16 4.86 23.99
CA ALA A 237 -9.41 5.48 23.58
C ALA A 237 -10.58 4.48 23.64
N ALA A 238 -10.35 3.21 23.26
CA ALA A 238 -11.35 2.15 23.38
C ALA A 238 -11.72 1.88 24.85
N ALA A 239 -10.72 1.81 25.73
CA ALA A 239 -10.95 1.71 27.18
C ALA A 239 -11.69 2.93 27.74
N GLY A 240 -11.29 4.14 27.33
CA GLY A 240 -11.95 5.39 27.69
C GLY A 240 -13.41 5.45 27.24
N LEU A 241 -13.71 4.96 26.02
CA LEU A 241 -15.06 4.90 25.49
C LEU A 241 -15.96 3.93 26.26
N LEU A 242 -15.44 2.75 26.63
CA LEU A 242 -16.18 1.79 27.47
C LEU A 242 -16.54 2.41 28.82
N VAL A 243 -15.59 3.11 29.46
CA VAL A 243 -15.82 3.85 30.70
C VAL A 243 -16.84 4.98 30.49
N ALA A 244 -16.76 5.70 29.36
CA ALA A 244 -17.70 6.76 29.03
C ALA A 244 -19.15 6.24 28.92
N TYR A 245 -19.37 5.06 28.33
CA TYR A 245 -20.71 4.44 28.29
C TYR A 245 -21.26 4.13 29.68
N VAL A 246 -20.42 3.62 30.59
CA VAL A 246 -20.81 3.35 31.99
C VAL A 246 -21.19 4.65 32.69
N ILE A 247 -20.36 5.69 32.58
CA ILE A 247 -20.61 6.99 33.20
C ILE A 247 -21.90 7.60 32.65
N ALA A 248 -22.10 7.58 31.33
CA ALA A 248 -23.30 8.12 30.68
C ALA A 248 -24.58 7.40 31.18
N ALA A 249 -24.57 6.08 31.27
CA ALA A 249 -25.73 5.32 31.74
C ALA A 249 -26.04 5.58 33.22
N LEU A 250 -25.02 5.54 34.09
CA LEU A 250 -25.21 5.76 35.53
C LEU A 250 -25.62 7.20 35.85
N THR A 251 -25.09 8.19 35.12
CA THR A 251 -25.48 9.60 35.28
C THR A 251 -26.92 9.83 34.82
N ALA A 252 -27.35 9.24 33.70
CA ALA A 252 -28.75 9.28 33.27
C ALA A 252 -29.69 8.69 34.33
N GLY A 253 -29.33 7.54 34.91
CA GLY A 253 -30.05 6.94 36.04
C GLY A 253 -30.10 7.85 37.27
N ALA A 254 -28.96 8.38 37.72
CA ALA A 254 -28.86 9.24 38.89
C ALA A 254 -29.67 10.54 38.73
N ALA A 255 -29.60 11.18 37.55
CA ALA A 255 -30.35 12.38 37.23
C ALA A 255 -31.86 12.12 37.25
N ARG A 256 -32.28 10.99 36.68
CA ARG A 256 -33.71 10.66 36.62
C ARG A 256 -34.28 10.35 38.00
N ILE A 257 -33.54 9.64 38.85
CA ILE A 257 -34.03 9.26 40.20
C ILE A 257 -34.11 10.49 41.13
N ALA A 258 -33.28 11.52 40.95
CA ALA A 258 -33.20 12.70 41.82
C ALA A 258 -34.42 13.65 41.84
N THR A 259 -35.42 13.49 40.95
CA THR A 259 -36.55 14.42 40.87
C THR A 259 -37.67 14.10 41.88
N THR A 260 -37.59 14.72 43.07
CA THR A 260 -38.65 15.56 43.69
C THR A 260 -38.14 16.12 45.03
N GLY A 261 -37.91 17.44 45.12
CA GLY A 261 -37.96 18.16 46.41
C GLY A 261 -36.82 19.10 46.82
N ARG A 262 -35.64 19.11 46.18
CA ARG A 262 -34.60 20.12 46.47
C ARG A 262 -33.87 20.52 45.21
N ARG A 263 -33.76 21.84 44.96
CA ARG A 263 -32.83 22.43 44.00
C ARG A 263 -31.42 21.97 44.40
N ILE A 264 -30.96 20.88 43.80
CA ILE A 264 -29.53 20.59 43.74
C ILE A 264 -28.96 21.76 42.94
N LYS A 265 -28.08 22.55 43.56
CA LYS A 265 -27.22 23.44 42.78
C LYS A 265 -26.55 22.54 41.74
N ALA A 266 -26.95 22.71 40.48
CA ALA A 266 -26.35 22.05 39.34
C ALA A 266 -24.90 22.54 39.23
N VAL A 267 -24.04 21.95 40.05
CA VAL A 267 -22.60 22.02 39.93
C VAL A 267 -22.20 20.62 39.52
N ALA A 268 -21.59 20.52 38.34
CA ALA A 268 -21.11 19.31 37.66
C ALA A 268 -22.09 18.52 36.76
N ILE A 269 -23.15 19.15 36.23
CA ILE A 269 -23.90 18.61 35.06
C ILE A 269 -24.13 19.78 34.10
N GLY A 270 -23.39 19.83 32.99
CA GLY A 270 -23.55 20.88 31.97
C GLY A 270 -22.27 21.55 31.45
N VAL A 271 -21.10 20.91 31.57
CA VAL A 271 -19.85 21.39 30.93
C VAL A 271 -19.17 20.30 30.07
N ALA A 272 -19.55 19.02 30.18
CA ALA A 272 -18.90 17.94 29.42
C ALA A 272 -19.59 17.54 28.09
N ALA A 273 -20.78 18.07 27.78
CA ALA A 273 -21.52 17.71 26.55
C ALA A 273 -21.79 18.90 25.60
N THR A 274 -21.44 20.13 26.00
CA THR A 274 -21.67 21.34 25.19
C THR A 274 -20.42 22.22 25.00
N LEU A 275 -19.24 21.75 25.43
CA LEU A 275 -17.94 22.36 25.13
C LEU A 275 -17.10 21.58 24.11
N LEU A 276 -17.69 20.61 23.40
CA LEU A 276 -17.03 19.88 22.30
C LEU A 276 -17.44 20.36 20.89
N VAL A 277 -18.13 21.51 20.77
CA VAL A 277 -18.45 22.12 19.45
C VAL A 277 -17.93 23.56 19.31
N SER A 278 -17.36 24.20 20.35
CA SER A 278 -16.82 25.56 20.21
C SER A 278 -15.73 25.88 21.24
N ALA A 279 -14.53 25.35 21.03
CA ALA A 279 -13.29 25.90 21.55
C ALA A 279 -12.16 25.54 20.58
N VAL A 280 -11.97 26.41 19.60
CA VAL A 280 -10.66 26.65 18.99
C VAL A 280 -9.82 27.36 20.06
N PRO A 281 -8.66 26.85 20.49
CA PRO A 281 -7.57 27.69 20.91
C PRO A 281 -6.69 27.94 19.69
N ALA A 282 -6.69 29.18 19.22
CA ALA A 282 -5.61 29.68 18.39
C ALA A 282 -4.42 30.03 19.32
N VAL A 283 -3.32 29.33 19.07
CA VAL A 283 -1.91 29.68 19.29
C VAL A 283 -1.40 29.87 20.73
N ALA A 284 -0.69 28.84 21.21
CA ALA A 284 0.63 29.04 21.82
C ALA A 284 1.61 28.16 21.03
N ALA A 285 2.60 28.80 20.40
CA ALA A 285 3.68 28.13 19.70
C ALA A 285 4.48 27.27 20.69
N GLY A 286 4.19 25.97 20.70
CA GLY A 286 5.14 24.95 21.15
C GLY A 286 6.12 24.64 20.01
N PRO A 287 7.33 24.13 20.31
CA PRO A 287 8.26 23.69 19.28
C PRO A 287 7.59 22.60 18.41
N PRO A 288 7.94 22.49 17.12
CA PRO A 288 7.13 21.82 16.10
C PRO A 288 6.93 20.33 16.41
N ASP A 289 5.67 19.92 16.52
CA ASP A 289 5.23 18.52 16.39
C ASP A 289 5.43 18.11 14.92
N SER A 290 6.46 17.34 14.64
CA SER A 290 6.61 16.56 13.41
C SER A 290 5.60 15.40 13.45
N GLY A 291 4.63 15.34 12.53
CA GLY A 291 3.97 14.07 12.23
C GLY A 291 2.48 14.01 11.83
N ARG A 292 1.76 15.12 11.61
CA ARG A 292 0.42 15.03 10.98
C ARG A 292 0.50 15.40 9.50
N SER A 293 0.11 14.45 8.64
CA SER A 293 -0.05 14.71 7.21
C SER A 293 -1.08 15.82 6.98
N THR A 294 -0.77 16.74 6.07
CA THR A 294 -1.66 17.82 5.60
C THR A 294 -2.46 17.44 4.36
N LEU A 295 -2.28 16.21 3.83
CA LEU A 295 -3.01 15.73 2.66
C LEU A 295 -4.44 15.32 3.04
N ALA A 296 -5.41 15.77 2.25
CA ALA A 296 -6.81 15.41 2.41
C ALA A 296 -7.10 14.06 1.72
N TRP A 297 -6.89 12.96 2.45
CA TRP A 297 -7.08 11.60 1.92
C TRP A 297 -8.56 11.22 1.75
N ALA A 298 -8.94 10.85 0.54
CA ALA A 298 -10.24 10.30 0.19
C ALA A 298 -10.10 8.89 -0.39
N ASP A 299 -11.23 8.23 -0.63
CA ASP A 299 -11.24 7.05 -1.51
C ASP A 299 -10.83 7.50 -2.91
N CYS A 300 -10.08 6.67 -3.63
CA CYS A 300 -9.68 6.99 -4.99
C CYS A 300 -10.91 7.04 -5.90
N ALA A 301 -10.97 8.05 -6.77
CA ALA A 301 -12.12 8.27 -7.65
C ALA A 301 -12.22 7.21 -8.77
N ASP A 302 -11.10 6.63 -9.16
CA ASP A 302 -11.02 5.55 -10.14
C ASP A 302 -11.33 4.21 -9.47
N GLU A 303 -12.45 3.61 -9.87
CA GLU A 303 -12.98 2.37 -9.29
C GLU A 303 -12.19 1.12 -9.72
N GLU A 304 -11.31 1.22 -10.73
CA GLU A 304 -10.43 0.12 -11.15
C GLU A 304 -9.24 -0.05 -10.20
N LEU A 305 -8.93 0.97 -9.39
CA LEU A 305 -7.86 0.91 -8.40
C LEU A 305 -8.25 0.02 -7.21
N VAL A 306 -7.26 -0.59 -6.56
CA VAL A 306 -7.49 -1.45 -5.40
C VAL A 306 -8.17 -0.69 -4.26
N LYS A 307 -9.26 -1.25 -3.72
CA LYS A 307 -10.19 -0.57 -2.78
C LYS A 307 -9.57 -0.06 -1.48
N GLU A 308 -8.46 -0.64 -1.08
CA GLU A 308 -7.74 -0.23 0.14
C GLU A 308 -6.94 1.07 -0.05
N MET A 309 -6.70 1.46 -1.32
CA MET A 309 -5.88 2.62 -1.64
C MET A 309 -6.64 3.92 -1.34
N ARG A 310 -5.91 4.90 -0.85
CA ARG A 310 -6.39 6.26 -0.58
C ARG A 310 -5.70 7.21 -1.53
N CYS A 311 -6.44 8.20 -2.03
CA CYS A 311 -5.90 9.21 -2.92
C CYS A 311 -6.04 10.60 -2.30
N ALA A 312 -5.08 11.46 -2.61
CA ALA A 312 -5.09 12.87 -2.27
C ALA A 312 -4.51 13.68 -3.44
N SER A 313 -4.64 15.01 -3.38
CA SER A 313 -4.00 15.93 -4.31
C SER A 313 -3.07 16.88 -3.56
N ILE A 314 -1.96 17.23 -4.19
CA ILE A 314 -1.01 18.23 -3.69
C ILE A 314 -0.68 19.26 -4.78
N ASP A 315 -0.74 20.54 -4.43
CA ASP A 315 -0.33 21.62 -5.33
C ASP A 315 1.17 21.91 -5.19
N VAL A 316 1.89 21.76 -6.30
CA VAL A 316 3.33 22.09 -6.40
C VAL A 316 3.55 23.18 -7.45
N PRO A 317 4.60 24.01 -7.33
CA PRO A 317 4.93 24.97 -8.37
C PRO A 317 5.38 24.25 -9.64
N VAL A 318 4.98 24.79 -10.79
CA VAL A 318 5.50 24.36 -12.09
C VAL A 318 7.01 24.60 -12.13
N ASN A 319 7.44 25.80 -11.76
CA ASN A 319 8.83 26.19 -11.68
C ASN A 319 9.27 26.32 -10.21
N TRP A 320 10.10 25.39 -9.73
CA TRP A 320 10.62 25.40 -8.37
C TRP A 320 11.56 26.56 -8.04
N ALA A 321 12.09 27.29 -9.03
CA ALA A 321 12.79 28.56 -8.82
C ALA A 321 11.83 29.74 -8.54
N ARG A 322 10.52 29.56 -8.78
CA ARG A 322 9.45 30.52 -8.52
C ARG A 322 8.32 29.86 -7.71
N PRO A 323 8.54 29.53 -6.43
CA PRO A 323 7.60 28.73 -5.64
C PRO A 323 6.23 29.39 -5.40
N SER A 324 6.13 30.71 -5.53
CA SER A 324 4.86 31.46 -5.48
C SER A 324 4.17 31.63 -6.83
N GLY A 325 4.74 31.07 -7.91
CA GLY A 325 4.22 31.15 -9.26
C GLY A 325 3.07 30.19 -9.54
N ARG A 326 2.85 29.88 -10.83
CA ARG A 326 1.83 28.93 -11.26
C ARG A 326 2.04 27.56 -10.62
N LYS A 327 0.95 26.95 -10.18
CA LYS A 327 0.93 25.61 -9.57
C LYS A 327 0.21 24.60 -10.43
N ILE A 328 0.51 23.33 -10.19
CA ILE A 328 -0.15 22.14 -10.72
C ILE A 328 -0.53 21.23 -9.57
N GLY A 329 -1.67 20.55 -9.70
CA GLY A 329 -2.06 19.49 -8.76
C GLY A 329 -1.45 18.16 -9.20
N LEU A 330 -0.84 17.44 -8.26
CA LEU A 330 -0.38 16.07 -8.45
C LEU A 330 -1.23 15.12 -7.62
N THR A 331 -1.68 14.03 -8.23
CA THR A 331 -2.38 12.96 -7.52
C THR A 331 -1.37 12.11 -6.76
N VAL A 332 -1.61 11.91 -5.47
CA VAL A 332 -0.82 11.06 -4.58
C VAL A 332 -1.70 9.89 -4.15
N ALA A 333 -1.16 8.67 -4.21
CA ALA A 333 -1.84 7.48 -3.75
C ALA A 333 -1.10 6.83 -2.58
N LEU A 334 -1.86 6.23 -1.67
CA LEU A 334 -1.40 5.61 -0.43
C LEU A 334 -2.03 4.23 -0.31
N LEU A 335 -1.19 3.20 -0.24
CA LEU A 335 -1.56 1.93 0.38
C LEU A 335 -1.25 2.02 1.88
N PRO A 336 -2.28 2.04 2.74
CA PRO A 336 -2.08 2.22 4.17
C PRO A 336 -1.35 1.01 4.78
N ALA A 337 -0.53 1.30 5.78
CA ALA A 337 0.05 0.30 6.65
C ALA A 337 -1.06 -0.52 7.33
N THR A 338 -0.90 -1.83 7.35
CA THR A 338 -1.80 -2.78 8.02
C THR A 338 -1.44 -2.96 9.50
N GLY A 339 -0.16 -2.78 9.85
CA GLY A 339 0.36 -2.91 11.22
C GLY A 339 0.52 -1.58 11.94
N ALA A 340 -0.58 -0.89 12.30
CA ALA A 340 -0.54 0.46 12.86
C ALA A 340 0.42 0.66 14.05
N GLN A 341 0.61 -0.35 14.91
CA GLN A 341 1.52 -0.31 16.07
C GLN A 341 2.99 -0.59 15.72
N ARG A 342 3.27 -1.13 14.54
CA ARG A 342 4.61 -1.45 14.02
C ARG A 342 5.07 -0.46 12.93
N ARG A 343 4.25 0.57 12.67
CA ARG A 343 4.51 1.57 11.65
C ARG A 343 5.85 2.26 11.92
N THR A 344 6.77 2.10 10.98
CA THR A 344 8.13 2.63 10.98
C THR A 344 8.23 3.93 10.21
N GLY A 345 7.38 4.15 9.20
CA GLY A 345 7.35 5.38 8.39
C GLY A 345 6.64 5.16 7.06
N THR A 346 7.08 5.89 6.03
CA THR A 346 6.58 5.76 4.66
C THR A 346 7.67 5.26 3.70
N VAL A 347 7.29 4.33 2.82
CA VAL A 347 8.06 3.95 1.63
C VAL A 347 7.45 4.65 0.43
N PHE A 348 8.24 5.46 -0.26
CA PHE A 348 7.85 6.11 -1.50
C PHE A 348 8.27 5.23 -2.68
N ALA A 349 7.29 4.63 -3.35
CA ALA A 349 7.49 3.89 -4.58
C ALA A 349 7.57 4.87 -5.76
N ILE A 350 8.74 5.01 -6.35
CA ILE A 350 8.98 5.91 -7.49
C ILE A 350 8.75 5.11 -8.78
N PRO A 351 7.76 5.48 -9.61
CA PRO A 351 7.47 4.75 -10.83
C PRO A 351 8.57 4.87 -11.88
N GLY A 352 8.52 3.96 -12.85
CA GLY A 352 9.39 3.95 -14.02
C GLY A 352 8.92 4.83 -15.17
N GLY A 353 9.38 4.50 -16.38
CA GLY A 353 9.07 5.25 -17.60
C GLY A 353 10.33 5.87 -18.24
N PRO A 354 10.46 7.21 -18.37
CA PRO A 354 9.65 8.26 -17.73
C PRO A 354 8.20 8.30 -18.19
N GLY A 355 7.36 8.88 -17.34
CA GLY A 355 5.96 9.14 -17.60
C GLY A 355 4.99 7.98 -17.33
N GLY A 356 5.43 6.94 -16.62
CA GLY A 356 4.52 5.94 -16.05
C GLY A 356 3.72 6.49 -14.86
N SER A 357 2.52 5.95 -14.66
CA SER A 357 1.67 6.29 -13.51
C SER A 357 2.12 5.54 -12.25
N GLY A 358 2.50 6.28 -11.21
CA GLY A 358 2.82 5.67 -9.91
C GLY A 358 1.59 5.16 -9.17
N VAL A 359 0.42 5.74 -9.41
CA VAL A 359 -0.85 5.33 -8.80
C VAL A 359 -1.31 3.99 -9.36
N GLU A 360 -1.26 3.84 -10.69
CA GLU A 360 -1.58 2.57 -11.36
C GLU A 360 -0.56 1.49 -11.02
N ASP A 361 0.74 1.81 -11.06
CA ASP A 361 1.81 0.87 -10.68
C ASP A 361 1.62 0.37 -9.24
N LEU A 362 1.26 1.27 -8.31
CA LEU A 362 1.02 0.91 -6.91
C LEU A 362 -0.21 -0.01 -6.76
N SER A 363 -1.28 0.26 -7.50
CA SER A 363 -2.50 -0.54 -7.50
C SER A 363 -2.27 -1.93 -8.12
N ALA A 364 -1.70 -1.99 -9.33
CA ALA A 364 -1.44 -3.23 -10.06
C ALA A 364 -0.51 -4.18 -9.31
N ASN A 365 0.42 -3.63 -8.52
CA ASN A 365 1.44 -4.39 -7.80
C ASN A 365 1.22 -4.41 -6.28
N ALA A 366 0.00 -4.10 -5.79
CA ALA A 366 -0.30 -3.99 -4.36
C ALA A 366 0.11 -5.24 -3.55
N GLY A 367 0.02 -6.43 -4.14
CA GLY A 367 0.42 -7.70 -3.52
C GLY A 367 1.91 -7.77 -3.17
N SER A 368 2.79 -7.13 -3.95
CA SER A 368 4.23 -7.08 -3.69
C SER A 368 4.59 -6.27 -2.44
N PHE A 369 3.66 -5.43 -1.97
CA PHE A 369 3.84 -4.61 -0.76
C PHE A 369 3.18 -5.20 0.49
N ALA A 370 2.49 -6.34 0.40
CA ALA A 370 1.67 -6.87 1.49
C ALA A 370 2.44 -7.03 2.82
N GLU A 371 3.61 -7.67 2.79
CA GLU A 371 4.48 -7.83 3.98
C GLU A 371 5.09 -6.49 4.41
N LEU A 372 5.50 -5.64 3.46
CA LEU A 372 6.08 -4.34 3.76
C LEU A 372 5.09 -3.42 4.49
N ARG A 373 3.80 -3.55 4.17
CA ARG A 373 2.70 -2.77 4.75
C ARG A 373 2.45 -3.08 6.23
N ASP A 374 3.02 -4.15 6.79
CA ASP A 374 3.04 -4.33 8.25
C ASP A 374 3.83 -3.22 8.97
N HIS A 375 4.76 -2.58 8.26
CA HIS A 375 5.67 -1.59 8.82
C HIS A 375 5.59 -0.23 8.14
N PHE A 376 5.13 -0.13 6.90
CA PHE A 376 5.17 1.11 6.15
C PHE A 376 3.84 1.44 5.49
N ASP A 377 3.50 2.72 5.49
CA ASP A 377 2.64 3.26 4.45
C ASP A 377 3.43 3.20 3.13
N VAL A 378 2.78 2.80 2.03
CA VAL A 378 3.41 2.84 0.71
C VAL A 378 2.73 3.93 -0.10
N VAL A 379 3.49 4.97 -0.43
CA VAL A 379 3.01 6.12 -1.19
C VAL A 379 3.62 6.11 -2.57
N SER A 380 2.82 6.49 -3.57
CA SER A 380 3.32 6.87 -4.89
C SER A 380 2.59 8.13 -5.37
N VAL A 381 3.02 8.66 -6.50
CA VAL A 381 2.50 9.89 -7.09
C VAL A 381 2.33 9.69 -8.58
N GLU A 382 1.42 10.44 -9.19
CA GLU A 382 1.49 10.75 -10.62
C GLU A 382 2.59 11.80 -10.83
N PRO A 383 3.79 11.44 -11.29
CA PRO A 383 4.83 12.45 -11.47
C PRO A 383 4.36 13.47 -12.50
N ARG A 384 4.88 14.71 -12.42
CA ARG A 384 4.53 15.77 -13.38
C ARG A 384 4.73 15.38 -14.85
N ASN A 385 5.52 14.35 -15.15
CA ASN A 385 5.74 13.85 -16.51
C ASN A 385 4.89 12.61 -16.87
N THR A 386 3.88 12.21 -16.08
CA THR A 386 2.92 11.14 -16.42
C THR A 386 2.28 11.39 -17.79
N VAL A 387 2.21 10.36 -18.65
CA VAL A 387 1.84 10.52 -20.07
C VAL A 387 0.35 10.58 -20.40
N ASP A 388 -0.50 10.04 -19.54
CA ASP A 388 -1.94 9.85 -19.82
C ASP A 388 -2.83 10.69 -18.90
N LYS A 389 -2.32 11.06 -17.71
CA LYS A 389 -3.00 11.87 -16.70
C LYS A 389 -2.31 13.22 -16.43
N GLY A 390 -1.28 13.55 -17.21
CA GLY A 390 -0.50 14.78 -17.09
C GLY A 390 -1.17 16.02 -17.70
N VAL A 391 -0.50 17.16 -17.60
CA VAL A 391 -0.99 18.45 -18.15
C VAL A 391 -0.92 18.48 -19.68
N LEU A 392 0.06 17.81 -20.28
CA LEU A 392 0.19 17.71 -21.73
C LEU A 392 -0.59 16.50 -22.26
N SER A 393 -1.10 16.59 -23.49
CA SER A 393 -1.87 15.50 -24.09
C SER A 393 -1.03 14.25 -24.32
N PHE A 394 -1.68 13.08 -24.29
CA PHE A 394 -1.05 11.80 -24.63
C PHE A 394 -0.36 11.83 -26.00
N ASP A 395 -0.97 12.51 -26.99
CA ASP A 395 -0.37 12.69 -28.31
C ASP A 395 0.97 13.43 -28.25
N CYS A 396 1.11 14.43 -27.38
CA CYS A 396 2.41 15.07 -27.18
C CYS A 396 3.41 14.10 -26.55
N LEU A 397 2.92 13.19 -25.70
CA LEU A 397 3.76 12.41 -24.82
C LEU A 397 4.27 11.11 -25.47
N PHE A 398 3.46 10.46 -26.30
CA PHE A 398 3.78 9.17 -26.93
C PHE A 398 3.91 9.19 -28.46
N SER A 399 3.88 10.37 -29.10
CA SER A 399 4.14 10.53 -30.54
C SER A 399 5.50 11.17 -30.84
N GLY A 400 5.87 11.23 -32.13
CA GLY A 400 7.08 11.91 -32.57
C GLY A 400 7.59 11.40 -33.91
N PRO A 401 8.63 12.05 -34.48
CA PRO A 401 9.30 11.53 -35.66
C PRO A 401 9.94 10.16 -35.37
N TRP A 402 10.09 9.33 -36.39
CA TRP A 402 10.92 8.14 -36.27
C TRP A 402 12.40 8.53 -36.24
N ILE A 403 13.13 7.98 -35.27
CA ILE A 403 14.56 8.22 -35.11
C ILE A 403 15.29 7.59 -36.28
N THR A 404 16.15 8.37 -36.92
CA THR A 404 17.08 7.91 -37.95
C THR A 404 18.47 7.76 -37.33
N TRP A 405 19.38 7.06 -38.02
CA TRP A 405 20.78 6.90 -37.60
C TRP A 405 21.68 7.74 -38.51
N PRO A 406 22.00 9.01 -38.17
CA PRO A 406 22.64 9.90 -39.13
C PRO A 406 24.06 9.47 -39.52
N ASP A 407 24.37 9.47 -40.81
CA ASP A 407 25.70 9.13 -41.34
C ASP A 407 26.56 10.35 -41.66
N ASN A 408 25.96 11.54 -41.68
CA ASN A 408 26.66 12.80 -41.96
C ASN A 408 26.00 14.01 -41.26
N PRO A 409 26.68 15.17 -41.19
CA PRO A 409 26.15 16.37 -40.54
C PRO A 409 24.81 16.89 -41.12
N ARG A 410 24.52 16.63 -42.40
CA ARG A 410 23.27 17.07 -43.04
C ARG A 410 22.09 16.27 -42.50
N GLU A 411 22.22 14.95 -42.40
CA GLU A 411 21.20 14.08 -41.80
C GLU A 411 21.01 14.36 -40.31
N TRP A 412 22.11 14.66 -39.59
CA TRP A 412 22.06 15.10 -38.20
C TRP A 412 21.22 16.37 -38.04
N ALA A 413 21.48 17.38 -38.87
CA ALA A 413 20.71 18.62 -38.86
C ALA A 413 19.23 18.39 -39.21
N GLU A 414 18.94 17.47 -40.14
CA GLU A 414 17.55 17.11 -40.49
C GLU A 414 16.82 16.39 -39.36
N LEU A 415 17.48 15.43 -38.69
CA LEU A 415 16.94 14.82 -37.47
C LEU A 415 16.64 15.89 -36.42
N GLY A 416 17.58 16.81 -36.20
CA GLY A 416 17.40 17.94 -35.29
C GLY A 416 16.21 18.84 -35.63
N ARG A 417 16.00 19.15 -36.91
CA ARG A 417 14.82 19.91 -37.35
C ARG A 417 13.51 19.18 -37.07
N ARG A 418 13.44 17.88 -37.36
CA ARG A 418 12.22 17.06 -37.13
C ARG A 418 11.89 16.94 -35.65
N ASN A 419 12.89 16.65 -34.82
CA ASN A 419 12.73 16.56 -33.37
C ASN A 419 12.30 17.92 -32.79
N ARG A 420 12.98 19.02 -33.17
CA ARG A 420 12.62 20.38 -32.74
C ARG A 420 11.19 20.74 -33.10
N ALA A 421 10.77 20.46 -34.33
CA ALA A 421 9.41 20.76 -34.78
C ALA A 421 8.37 19.97 -33.97
N ALA A 422 8.65 18.69 -33.63
CA ALA A 422 7.77 17.90 -32.77
C ALA A 422 7.72 18.46 -31.33
N ALA A 423 8.88 18.70 -30.74
CA ALA A 423 9.00 19.28 -29.40
C ALA A 423 8.32 20.65 -29.30
N GLN A 424 8.45 21.52 -30.32
CA GLN A 424 7.80 22.82 -30.35
C GLN A 424 6.27 22.73 -30.44
N ARG A 425 5.72 21.73 -31.16
CA ARG A 425 4.27 21.51 -31.18
C ARG A 425 3.75 21.15 -29.78
N CYS A 426 4.47 20.28 -29.07
CA CYS A 426 4.13 19.92 -27.69
C CYS A 426 4.29 21.10 -26.74
N ARG A 427 5.41 21.83 -26.84
CA ARG A 427 5.72 23.01 -26.03
C ARG A 427 4.75 24.16 -26.24
N ALA A 428 4.15 24.30 -27.42
CA ALA A 428 3.20 25.37 -27.71
C ALA A 428 1.91 25.28 -26.86
N ALA A 429 1.56 24.09 -26.37
CA ALA A 429 0.41 23.92 -25.48
C ALA A 429 0.66 24.52 -24.09
N ASP A 430 1.86 24.31 -23.54
CA ASP A 430 2.25 24.87 -22.24
C ASP A 430 3.78 25.03 -22.13
N PRO A 431 4.34 26.18 -22.55
CA PRO A 431 5.78 26.38 -22.58
C PRO A 431 6.43 26.33 -21.19
N GLU A 432 5.75 26.85 -20.18
CA GLU A 432 6.29 26.88 -18.82
C GLU A 432 6.37 25.47 -18.26
N PHE A 433 5.31 24.68 -18.39
CA PHE A 433 5.31 23.30 -17.91
C PHE A 433 6.32 22.43 -18.67
N PHE A 434 6.34 22.52 -20.00
CA PHE A 434 7.27 21.78 -20.87
C PHE A 434 8.73 21.89 -20.43
N ASP A 435 9.14 23.07 -19.98
CA ASP A 435 10.53 23.38 -19.63
C ASP A 435 10.93 22.94 -18.21
N HIS A 436 10.01 22.38 -17.41
CA HIS A 436 10.23 22.02 -15.99
C HIS A 436 9.82 20.58 -15.64
N MET A 437 10.04 19.64 -16.57
CA MET A 437 9.78 18.20 -16.38
C MET A 437 11.04 17.35 -16.17
N ASP A 438 12.11 17.98 -15.70
CA ASP A 438 13.34 17.31 -15.30
C ASP A 438 13.16 16.54 -13.97
N SER A 439 14.03 15.56 -13.75
CA SER A 439 14.03 14.74 -12.54
C SER A 439 14.33 15.51 -11.25
N ALA A 440 15.08 16.61 -11.31
CA ALA A 440 15.30 17.43 -10.13
C ALA A 440 14.02 18.19 -9.73
N SER A 441 13.14 18.52 -10.68
CA SER A 441 11.80 19.03 -10.40
C SER A 441 10.90 17.93 -9.80
N VAL A 442 10.92 16.70 -10.34
CA VAL A 442 10.21 15.55 -9.75
C VAL A 442 10.70 15.26 -8.32
N ALA A 443 12.01 15.30 -8.07
CA ALA A 443 12.58 15.12 -6.74
C ALA A 443 12.12 16.19 -5.73
N ARG A 444 11.89 17.43 -6.18
CA ARG A 444 11.31 18.49 -5.33
C ARG A 444 9.83 18.28 -5.06
N ASP A 445 9.08 17.70 -6.01
CA ASP A 445 7.70 17.27 -5.77
C ASP A 445 7.63 16.17 -4.71
N MET A 446 8.52 15.18 -4.81
CA MET A 446 8.65 14.14 -3.79
C MET A 446 8.97 14.72 -2.40
N GLU A 447 9.80 15.76 -2.33
CA GLU A 447 10.08 16.46 -1.07
C GLU A 447 8.85 17.23 -0.55
N ALA A 448 8.09 17.87 -1.43
CA ALA A 448 6.82 18.50 -1.04
C ALA A 448 5.84 17.47 -0.47
N ILE A 449 5.79 16.28 -1.07
CA ILE A 449 4.97 15.17 -0.57
C ILE A 449 5.50 14.67 0.78
N ARG A 450 6.81 14.49 0.97
CA ARG A 450 7.38 14.15 2.29
C ARG A 450 6.89 15.13 3.36
N VAL A 451 7.03 16.43 3.09
CA VAL A 451 6.61 17.48 4.02
C VAL A 451 5.11 17.38 4.30
N ALA A 452 4.29 17.19 3.26
CA ALA A 452 2.85 17.05 3.38
C ALA A 452 2.41 15.73 4.04
N LEU A 453 3.24 14.68 4.04
CA LEU A 453 3.03 13.46 4.81
C LEU A 453 3.40 13.63 6.29
N GLY A 454 4.20 14.66 6.63
CA GLY A 454 4.72 14.87 7.97
C GLY A 454 5.89 13.94 8.34
N GLU A 455 6.51 13.29 7.36
CA GLU A 455 7.60 12.34 7.54
C GLU A 455 8.95 13.06 7.68
N GLU A 456 9.79 12.75 8.67
CA GLU A 456 11.12 13.39 8.77
C GLU A 456 12.08 12.95 7.67
N GLN A 457 12.00 11.66 7.30
CA GLN A 457 12.76 11.00 6.26
C GLN A 457 11.87 10.00 5.53
N LEU A 458 12.17 9.72 4.26
CA LEU A 458 11.49 8.68 3.49
C LEU A 458 12.40 7.50 3.21
N SER A 459 11.80 6.32 3.10
CA SER A 459 12.41 5.18 2.45
C SER A 459 11.92 5.12 1.00
N PHE A 460 12.71 4.60 0.07
CA PHE A 460 12.38 4.64 -1.35
C PHE A 460 12.58 3.29 -2.04
N ILE A 461 11.69 2.99 -2.98
CA ILE A 461 11.90 1.96 -3.99
C ILE A 461 11.84 2.68 -5.35
N ALA A 462 12.99 2.81 -6.00
CA ALA A 462 13.15 3.50 -7.26
C ALA A 462 13.22 2.49 -8.41
N ASN A 463 12.13 2.36 -9.16
CA ASN A 463 12.02 1.40 -10.26
C ASN A 463 12.47 2.04 -11.58
N SER A 464 13.34 1.36 -12.34
CA SER A 464 13.67 1.73 -13.71
C SER A 464 14.13 3.19 -13.86
N TYR A 465 13.50 3.98 -14.74
CA TYR A 465 13.74 5.41 -14.85
C TYR A 465 13.56 6.18 -13.53
N GLY A 466 12.69 5.72 -12.62
CA GLY A 466 12.52 6.28 -11.27
C GLY A 466 13.82 6.35 -10.45
N GLY A 467 14.84 5.59 -10.85
CA GLY A 467 16.21 5.75 -10.35
C GLY A 467 16.79 7.16 -10.55
N ARG A 468 16.45 7.85 -11.64
CA ARG A 468 16.93 9.21 -11.93
C ARG A 468 16.42 10.23 -10.89
N PRO A 469 15.10 10.39 -10.66
CA PRO A 469 14.62 11.23 -9.57
C PRO A 469 15.04 10.73 -8.18
N GLY A 470 15.25 9.42 -7.97
CA GLY A 470 15.83 8.89 -6.72
C GLY A 470 17.28 9.36 -6.47
N ILE A 471 18.11 9.41 -7.51
CA ILE A 471 19.47 9.98 -7.47
C ILE A 471 19.41 11.47 -7.19
N ASP A 472 18.52 12.21 -7.85
CA ASP A 472 18.41 13.66 -7.67
C ASP A 472 17.84 14.03 -6.30
N TYR A 473 16.90 13.25 -5.76
CA TYR A 473 16.43 13.38 -4.38
C TYR A 473 17.58 13.18 -3.39
N SER A 474 18.42 12.15 -3.60
CA SER A 474 19.61 11.90 -2.77
C SER A 474 20.60 13.08 -2.82
N ARG A 475 20.73 13.76 -3.96
CA ARG A 475 21.62 14.93 -4.12
C ARG A 475 21.06 16.19 -3.45
N LEU A 476 19.78 16.46 -3.66
CA LEU A 476 19.12 17.68 -3.19
C LEU A 476 18.79 17.61 -1.70
N PHE A 477 18.43 16.43 -1.20
CA PHE A 477 17.92 16.22 0.15
C PHE A 477 18.60 15.02 0.86
N PRO A 478 19.94 14.95 0.93
CA PRO A 478 20.65 13.79 1.47
C PRO A 478 20.26 13.43 2.90
N GLY A 479 19.97 14.42 3.75
CA GLY A 479 19.52 14.21 5.13
C GLY A 479 18.06 13.76 5.28
N ARG A 480 17.32 13.64 4.18
CA ARG A 480 15.91 13.22 4.15
C ARG A 480 15.71 11.79 3.64
N VAL A 481 16.80 11.09 3.32
CA VAL A 481 16.76 9.67 2.91
C VAL A 481 17.03 8.78 4.11
N ARG A 482 16.07 7.92 4.46
CA ARG A 482 16.24 6.84 5.45
C ARG A 482 16.84 5.59 4.81
N ALA A 483 16.29 5.18 3.67
CA ALA A 483 16.70 4.01 2.91
C ALA A 483 16.38 4.22 1.41
N MET A 484 17.18 3.64 0.52
CA MET A 484 16.97 3.75 -0.94
C MET A 484 17.27 2.41 -1.61
N VAL A 485 16.31 1.95 -2.40
CA VAL A 485 16.41 0.76 -3.24
C VAL A 485 16.39 1.20 -4.70
N PHE A 486 17.35 0.76 -5.49
CA PHE A 486 17.37 0.95 -6.94
C PHE A 486 17.10 -0.39 -7.63
N ASP A 487 15.93 -0.53 -8.26
CA ASP A 487 15.49 -1.76 -8.94
C ASP A 487 15.51 -1.58 -10.45
N GLY A 488 16.47 -2.25 -11.11
CA GLY A 488 16.70 -2.11 -12.54
C GLY A 488 16.95 -0.67 -13.01
N ALA A 489 17.52 0.17 -12.12
CA ALA A 489 17.50 1.61 -12.26
C ALA A 489 18.31 2.13 -13.46
N MET A 490 17.90 3.30 -13.97
CA MET A 490 18.73 4.04 -14.91
C MET A 490 19.95 4.64 -14.21
N ASP A 491 21.14 4.38 -14.76
CA ASP A 491 22.40 4.90 -14.25
C ASP A 491 22.94 6.01 -15.14
N PRO A 492 22.93 7.28 -14.69
CA PRO A 492 23.44 8.41 -15.46
C PRO A 492 24.97 8.52 -15.42
N PHE A 493 25.65 7.70 -14.62
CA PHE A 493 27.11 7.73 -14.44
C PHE A 493 27.86 6.71 -15.31
N MET A 494 27.14 5.71 -15.82
CA MET A 494 27.69 4.64 -16.63
C MET A 494 27.68 5.03 -18.12
N ASP A 495 28.75 4.66 -18.83
CA ASP A 495 28.76 4.76 -20.28
C ASP A 495 27.60 3.94 -20.89
N ARG A 496 26.86 4.54 -21.82
CA ARG A 496 25.61 3.94 -22.34
C ARG A 496 25.86 2.63 -23.10
N ALA A 497 26.97 2.52 -23.84
CA ALA A 497 27.29 1.30 -24.56
C ALA A 497 27.76 0.20 -23.60
N VAL A 498 28.56 0.54 -22.59
CA VAL A 498 28.91 -0.38 -21.50
C VAL A 498 27.65 -0.89 -20.77
N GLY A 499 26.73 0.01 -20.44
CA GLY A 499 25.46 -0.33 -19.77
C GLY A 499 24.52 -1.20 -20.61
N ARG A 500 24.73 -1.32 -21.92
CA ARG A 500 23.98 -2.20 -22.82
C ARG A 500 24.66 -3.53 -23.13
N ARG A 501 25.89 -3.79 -22.67
CA ARG A 501 26.52 -5.12 -22.81
C ARG A 501 25.66 -6.28 -22.30
N PRO A 502 24.93 -6.16 -21.17
CA PRO A 502 24.04 -7.24 -20.74
C PRO A 502 22.90 -7.56 -21.72
N HIS A 503 22.52 -6.62 -22.59
CA HIS A 503 21.51 -6.86 -23.63
C HIS A 503 22.11 -7.66 -24.79
N GLU A 504 23.37 -7.39 -25.13
CA GLU A 504 24.14 -8.16 -26.10
C GLU A 504 24.33 -9.61 -25.62
N GLU A 505 24.58 -9.81 -24.32
CA GLU A 505 24.60 -11.13 -23.69
C GLU A 505 23.22 -11.79 -23.71
N ALA A 506 22.14 -11.05 -23.50
CA ALA A 506 20.78 -11.56 -23.61
C ALA A 506 20.44 -12.00 -25.05
N PHE A 507 20.91 -11.28 -26.07
CA PHE A 507 20.80 -11.72 -27.46
C PHE A 507 21.56 -13.04 -27.70
N THR A 508 22.74 -13.18 -27.10
CA THR A 508 23.51 -14.44 -27.15
C THR A 508 22.74 -15.59 -26.50
N ARG A 509 22.04 -15.34 -25.38
CA ARG A 509 21.14 -16.33 -24.75
C ARG A 509 19.96 -16.69 -25.63
N PHE A 510 19.35 -15.73 -26.32
CA PHE A 510 18.31 -15.99 -27.30
C PHE A 510 18.80 -16.90 -28.44
N ALA A 511 19.96 -16.60 -29.02
CA ALA A 511 20.55 -17.42 -30.07
C ALA A 511 20.83 -18.86 -29.59
N ALA A 512 21.36 -19.01 -28.37
CA ALA A 512 21.60 -20.32 -27.76
C ALA A 512 20.28 -21.08 -27.49
N TRP A 513 19.26 -20.41 -26.98
CA TRP A 513 17.92 -21.01 -26.79
C TRP A 513 17.33 -21.49 -28.12
N CYS A 514 17.42 -20.67 -29.17
CA CYS A 514 16.90 -21.03 -30.48
C CYS A 514 17.63 -22.24 -31.10
N ALA A 515 18.94 -22.33 -30.90
CA ALA A 515 19.73 -23.49 -31.33
C ALA A 515 19.31 -24.78 -30.59
N ALA A 516 18.90 -24.68 -29.32
CA ALA A 516 18.49 -25.82 -28.50
C ALA A 516 17.01 -26.21 -28.67
N ASN A 517 16.15 -25.31 -29.17
CA ASN A 517 14.70 -25.48 -29.15
C ASN A 517 14.10 -25.59 -30.57
N THR A 518 13.44 -26.71 -30.85
CA THR A 518 12.84 -26.99 -32.18
C THR A 518 11.63 -26.11 -32.49
N THR A 519 11.05 -25.44 -31.48
CA THR A 519 9.97 -24.47 -31.70
C THR A 519 10.48 -23.15 -32.29
N CYS A 520 11.79 -22.90 -32.25
CA CYS A 520 12.35 -21.70 -32.84
C CYS A 520 12.32 -21.75 -34.38
N ALA A 521 11.76 -20.71 -35.02
CA ALA A 521 11.66 -20.62 -36.49
C ALA A 521 13.02 -20.55 -37.22
N LEU A 522 14.10 -20.28 -36.48
CA LEU A 522 15.49 -20.24 -36.95
C LEU A 522 16.32 -21.44 -36.45
N HIS A 523 15.68 -22.46 -35.87
CA HIS A 523 16.36 -23.66 -35.41
C HIS A 523 17.20 -24.29 -36.54
N GLY A 524 18.40 -24.76 -36.21
CA GLY A 524 19.36 -25.31 -37.18
C GLY A 524 20.13 -24.27 -38.01
N GLN A 525 19.95 -22.96 -37.77
CA GLN A 525 20.71 -21.89 -38.42
C GLN A 525 21.63 -21.15 -37.43
N ASP A 526 22.63 -20.45 -37.95
CA ASP A 526 23.37 -19.45 -37.16
C ASP A 526 22.53 -18.18 -37.02
N VAL A 527 21.76 -18.11 -35.94
CA VAL A 527 20.87 -16.97 -35.63
C VAL A 527 21.63 -15.64 -35.63
N GLY A 528 22.87 -15.62 -35.14
CA GLY A 528 23.69 -14.42 -35.11
C GLY A 528 24.09 -13.97 -36.52
N ALA A 529 24.47 -14.90 -37.40
CA ALA A 529 24.77 -14.59 -38.80
C ALA A 529 23.53 -14.11 -39.55
N VAL A 530 22.38 -14.78 -39.39
CA VAL A 530 21.10 -14.36 -39.99
C VAL A 530 20.73 -12.95 -39.54
N TRP A 531 20.81 -12.68 -38.24
CA TRP A 531 20.53 -11.37 -37.66
C TRP A 531 21.43 -10.27 -38.23
N ARG A 532 22.76 -10.46 -38.19
CA ARG A 532 23.70 -9.44 -38.69
C ARG A 532 23.56 -9.21 -40.19
N ALA A 533 23.28 -10.27 -40.98
CA ALA A 533 23.01 -10.13 -42.41
C ALA A 533 21.72 -9.34 -42.68
N LEU A 534 20.65 -9.63 -41.91
CA LEU A 534 19.38 -8.89 -41.98
C LEU A 534 19.60 -7.40 -41.66
N VAL A 535 20.21 -7.09 -40.51
CA VAL A 535 20.46 -5.70 -40.07
C VAL A 535 21.31 -4.95 -41.08
N ALA A 536 22.44 -5.52 -41.52
CA ALA A 536 23.32 -4.87 -42.49
C ALA A 536 22.65 -4.65 -43.86
N ARG A 537 21.77 -5.57 -44.29
CA ARG A 537 20.97 -5.38 -45.51
C ARG A 537 19.93 -4.28 -45.31
N ALA A 538 19.24 -4.27 -44.18
CA ALA A 538 18.22 -3.28 -43.84
C ALA A 538 18.78 -1.86 -43.73
N ASP A 539 20.03 -1.70 -43.30
CA ASP A 539 20.72 -0.39 -43.27
C ASP A 539 20.99 0.14 -44.69
N ARG A 540 21.20 -0.72 -45.69
CA ARG A 540 21.36 -0.31 -47.11
C ARG A 540 20.04 -0.17 -47.84
N THR A 541 19.09 -1.06 -47.54
CA THR A 541 17.79 -1.12 -48.20
C THR A 541 16.75 -1.51 -47.14
N PRO A 542 16.02 -0.52 -46.58
CA PRO A 542 15.04 -0.77 -45.53
C PRO A 542 14.01 -1.83 -45.94
N VAL A 543 13.70 -2.73 -45.01
CA VAL A 543 12.79 -3.87 -45.24
C VAL A 543 11.35 -3.37 -45.24
N PRO A 544 10.56 -3.57 -46.31
CA PRO A 544 9.17 -3.14 -46.38
C PRO A 544 8.31 -3.74 -45.26
N VAL A 545 7.28 -3.01 -44.84
CA VAL A 545 6.21 -3.53 -43.99
C VAL A 545 4.98 -3.73 -44.87
N ARG A 546 4.48 -4.97 -44.97
CA ARG A 546 3.35 -5.27 -45.85
C ARG A 546 2.11 -4.49 -45.44
N GLY A 547 1.49 -3.81 -46.41
CA GLY A 547 0.29 -2.99 -46.20
C GLY A 547 0.57 -1.57 -45.71
N GLU A 548 1.83 -1.19 -45.51
CA GLU A 548 2.23 0.15 -45.06
C GLU A 548 2.95 0.92 -46.19
N PRO A 549 2.97 2.27 -46.15
CA PRO A 549 3.68 3.06 -47.14
C PRO A 549 5.20 2.85 -47.05
N ALA A 550 5.93 3.07 -48.15
CA ALA A 550 7.37 2.84 -48.24
C ALA A 550 8.21 3.52 -47.13
N LYS A 551 7.76 4.69 -46.65
CA LYS A 551 8.41 5.40 -45.52
C LYS A 551 8.44 4.60 -44.21
N ALA A 552 7.52 3.65 -44.04
CA ALA A 552 7.43 2.78 -42.87
C ALA A 552 8.38 1.56 -42.95
N ALA A 553 9.13 1.39 -44.04
CA ALA A 553 10.12 0.31 -44.18
C ALA A 553 11.23 0.40 -43.12
N TYR A 554 11.59 -0.73 -42.53
CA TYR A 554 12.49 -0.83 -41.37
C TYR A 554 13.97 -0.82 -41.77
N SER A 555 14.73 0.13 -41.22
CA SER A 555 16.19 0.11 -41.23
C SER A 555 16.76 -0.91 -40.23
N GLY A 556 18.07 -1.13 -40.22
CA GLY A 556 18.71 -1.98 -39.22
C GLY A 556 18.55 -1.42 -37.81
N LEU A 557 18.58 -0.09 -37.63
CA LEU A 557 18.24 0.53 -36.34
C LEU A 557 16.79 0.24 -35.92
N ASP A 558 15.82 0.36 -36.83
CA ASP A 558 14.41 0.08 -36.52
C ASP A 558 14.21 -1.38 -36.06
N ILE A 559 14.86 -2.32 -36.73
CA ILE A 559 14.83 -3.75 -36.38
C ILE A 559 15.43 -3.98 -34.98
N LYS A 560 16.59 -3.40 -34.69
CA LYS A 560 17.24 -3.50 -33.37
C LYS A 560 16.36 -2.93 -32.26
N GLN A 561 15.73 -1.77 -32.48
CA GLN A 561 14.82 -1.16 -31.50
C GLN A 561 13.57 -2.01 -31.25
N ALA A 562 12.94 -2.51 -32.32
CA ALA A 562 11.75 -3.34 -32.20
C ALA A 562 12.03 -4.70 -31.53
N ALA A 563 13.23 -5.25 -31.70
CA ALA A 563 13.64 -6.51 -31.07
C ALA A 563 13.99 -6.37 -29.58
N ALA A 564 14.47 -5.19 -29.14
CA ALA A 564 15.04 -5.00 -27.81
C ALA A 564 14.13 -5.45 -26.65
N PRO A 565 12.82 -5.15 -26.63
CA PRO A 565 11.94 -5.62 -25.54
C PRO A 565 11.90 -7.15 -25.39
N SER A 566 11.82 -7.88 -26.50
CA SER A 566 11.81 -9.36 -26.50
C SER A 566 13.15 -9.97 -26.12
N VAL A 567 14.26 -9.26 -26.38
CA VAL A 567 15.60 -9.67 -25.93
C VAL A 567 15.75 -9.51 -24.42
N ILE A 568 15.22 -8.42 -23.85
CA ILE A 568 15.33 -8.09 -22.42
C ILE A 568 14.40 -8.99 -21.59
N GLU A 569 13.16 -9.13 -22.03
CA GLU A 569 12.11 -9.81 -21.28
C GLU A 569 11.41 -10.84 -22.18
N PRO A 570 11.96 -12.06 -22.29
CA PRO A 570 11.47 -13.09 -23.20
C PRO A 570 10.14 -13.75 -22.81
N GLY A 571 9.61 -13.40 -21.63
CA GLY A 571 8.49 -14.08 -21.00
C GLY A 571 8.94 -15.25 -20.13
N PRO A 572 7.98 -16.03 -19.59
CA PRO A 572 8.27 -17.12 -18.67
C PRO A 572 9.03 -18.26 -19.34
N ALA A 573 9.93 -18.86 -18.57
CA ALA A 573 10.59 -20.12 -18.92
C ALA A 573 9.66 -21.31 -18.67
N PRO A 574 9.88 -22.47 -19.33
CA PRO A 574 10.93 -22.73 -20.32
C PRO A 574 10.59 -22.29 -21.76
N GLU A 575 9.35 -21.93 -22.06
CA GLU A 575 8.86 -21.73 -23.43
C GLU A 575 9.32 -20.41 -24.06
N PHE A 576 9.59 -19.37 -23.25
CA PHE A 576 10.04 -18.05 -23.70
C PHE A 576 9.26 -17.53 -24.93
N PRO A 577 7.94 -17.27 -24.78
CA PRO A 577 7.06 -16.99 -25.91
C PRO A 577 7.49 -15.79 -26.76
N ARG A 578 8.09 -14.75 -26.15
CA ARG A 578 8.58 -13.59 -26.92
C ARG A 578 9.84 -13.91 -27.74
N TRP A 579 10.63 -14.91 -27.34
CA TRP A 579 11.73 -15.40 -28.18
C TRP A 579 11.22 -16.19 -29.39
N THR A 580 10.17 -16.99 -29.23
CA THR A 580 9.51 -17.66 -30.37
C THR A 580 9.02 -16.63 -31.39
N GLN A 581 8.28 -15.63 -30.91
CA GLN A 581 7.81 -14.48 -31.70
C GLN A 581 8.98 -13.74 -32.38
N LEU A 582 10.03 -13.40 -31.63
CA LEU A 582 11.20 -12.72 -32.18
C LEU A 582 11.86 -13.53 -33.31
N ALA A 583 12.00 -14.85 -33.16
CA ALA A 583 12.57 -15.70 -34.20
C ALA A 583 11.74 -15.70 -35.48
N GLU A 584 10.41 -15.73 -35.37
CA GLU A 584 9.49 -15.61 -36.52
C GLU A 584 9.61 -14.26 -37.21
N ALA A 585 9.67 -13.16 -36.43
CA ALA A 585 9.85 -11.82 -36.96
C ALA A 585 11.18 -11.65 -37.69
N ILE A 586 12.28 -12.21 -37.14
CA ILE A 586 13.59 -12.22 -37.80
C ILE A 586 13.53 -12.99 -39.11
N LYS A 587 12.96 -14.20 -39.12
CA LYS A 587 12.82 -15.03 -40.33
C LYS A 587 12.04 -14.29 -41.42
N ARG A 588 10.88 -13.73 -41.06
CA ARG A 588 10.02 -13.00 -42.00
C ARG A 588 10.69 -11.74 -42.56
N ALA A 589 11.40 -10.99 -41.72
CA ALA A 589 12.16 -9.83 -42.16
C ALA A 589 13.37 -10.23 -43.04
N ALA A 590 13.99 -11.38 -42.76
CA ALA A 590 15.03 -11.97 -43.60
C ALA A 590 14.49 -12.28 -45.02
N ASP A 591 13.22 -12.69 -45.12
CA ASP A 591 12.49 -12.95 -46.37
C ASP A 591 11.90 -11.67 -47.03
N GLY A 592 12.15 -10.49 -46.44
CA GLY A 592 11.79 -9.19 -47.05
C GLY A 592 10.53 -8.54 -46.51
N ASP A 593 9.97 -9.01 -45.39
CA ASP A 593 8.77 -8.43 -44.77
C ASP A 593 8.95 -8.16 -43.27
N ALA A 594 9.01 -6.88 -42.88
CA ALA A 594 9.18 -6.43 -41.50
C ALA A 594 7.87 -6.35 -40.70
N SER A 595 6.73 -6.82 -41.23
CA SER A 595 5.44 -6.76 -40.52
C SER A 595 5.47 -7.40 -39.13
N GLY A 596 6.25 -8.47 -38.91
CA GLY A 596 6.38 -9.08 -37.58
C GLY A 596 6.92 -8.11 -36.53
N PHE A 597 7.92 -7.29 -36.87
CA PHE A 597 8.42 -6.24 -35.97
C PHE A 597 7.42 -5.10 -35.82
N ALA A 598 6.78 -4.68 -36.92
CA ALA A 598 5.80 -3.61 -36.88
C ALA A 598 4.56 -3.97 -36.04
N ASP A 599 4.17 -5.24 -35.96
CA ASP A 599 3.05 -5.69 -35.13
C ASP A 599 3.34 -5.51 -33.63
N TYR A 600 4.54 -5.87 -33.15
CA TYR A 600 4.95 -5.62 -31.75
C TYR A 600 4.93 -4.14 -31.39
N VAL A 601 5.44 -3.31 -32.32
CA VAL A 601 5.53 -1.87 -32.12
C VAL A 601 4.14 -1.23 -32.15
N ARG A 602 3.25 -1.67 -33.05
CA ARG A 602 1.86 -1.18 -33.09
C ARG A 602 1.08 -1.52 -31.84
N GLN A 603 1.30 -2.71 -31.29
CA GLN A 603 0.61 -3.15 -30.07
C GLN A 603 0.85 -2.17 -28.92
N SER A 604 2.08 -1.67 -28.78
CA SER A 604 2.51 -0.77 -27.70
C SER A 604 2.40 0.72 -28.03
N THR A 605 2.59 1.13 -29.28
CA THR A 605 2.74 2.56 -29.64
C THR A 605 1.67 3.12 -30.58
N LYS A 606 0.80 2.25 -31.14
CA LYS A 606 -0.12 2.61 -32.24
C LYS A 606 0.55 3.18 -33.50
N SER A 607 1.88 3.12 -33.58
CA SER A 607 2.70 3.56 -34.71
C SER A 607 3.32 2.33 -35.39
N PRO A 608 3.56 2.36 -36.72
CA PRO A 608 4.19 1.24 -37.43
C PRO A 608 5.69 1.11 -37.10
N LYS A 609 6.32 2.13 -36.52
CA LYS A 609 7.72 2.14 -36.05
C LYS A 609 7.81 2.80 -34.69
N VAL A 610 8.87 2.51 -33.95
CA VAL A 610 9.09 3.10 -32.63
C VAL A 610 9.22 4.62 -32.80
N PRO A 611 8.23 5.41 -32.35
CA PRO A 611 8.28 6.86 -32.46
C PRO A 611 9.25 7.41 -31.43
N SER A 612 9.88 8.57 -31.67
CA SER A 612 10.84 9.16 -30.72
C SER A 612 10.31 9.37 -29.31
N ALA A 613 9.00 9.24 -29.06
CA ALA A 613 8.34 9.48 -27.79
C ALA A 613 8.68 10.89 -27.25
N THR A 614 8.21 11.92 -27.95
CA THR A 614 8.57 13.33 -27.70
C THR A 614 8.38 13.72 -26.23
N GLY A 615 7.33 13.25 -25.55
CA GLY A 615 7.17 13.48 -24.11
C GLY A 615 8.16 12.75 -23.23
N MET A 616 8.48 11.50 -23.54
CA MET A 616 9.53 10.79 -22.81
C MET A 616 10.88 11.50 -22.96
N ASN A 617 11.18 11.98 -24.18
CA ASN A 617 12.40 12.74 -24.43
C ASN A 617 12.40 14.11 -23.76
N MET A 618 11.26 14.75 -23.57
CA MET A 618 11.20 16.00 -22.82
C MET A 618 11.87 15.89 -21.46
N THR A 619 11.60 14.82 -20.73
CA THR A 619 12.29 14.56 -19.48
C THR A 619 13.75 14.14 -19.71
N HIS A 620 14.03 13.21 -20.61
CA HIS A 620 15.40 12.73 -20.85
C HIS A 620 16.38 13.83 -21.31
N CYS A 621 15.93 14.72 -22.19
CA CYS A 621 16.75 15.82 -22.70
C CYS A 621 17.05 16.83 -21.60
N LEU A 622 16.05 17.16 -20.77
CA LEU A 622 16.25 18.05 -19.62
C LEU A 622 17.17 17.43 -18.56
N ASP A 623 17.17 16.09 -18.41
CA ASP A 623 18.06 15.33 -17.54
C ASP A 623 19.48 15.12 -18.10
N GLY A 624 19.78 15.67 -19.28
CA GLY A 624 21.12 15.64 -19.88
C GLY A 624 21.43 14.37 -20.67
N ILE A 625 20.41 13.61 -21.08
CA ILE A 625 20.59 12.49 -22.03
C ILE A 625 20.61 13.07 -23.44
N VAL A 626 21.68 13.80 -23.73
CA VAL A 626 21.89 14.50 -25.00
C VAL A 626 23.24 14.14 -25.61
N PHE A 627 23.45 14.64 -26.83
CA PHE A 627 24.77 14.84 -27.41
C PHE A 627 24.98 16.34 -27.59
N ASP A 628 26.20 16.80 -27.35
CA ASP A 628 26.61 18.18 -27.56
C ASP A 628 26.68 18.50 -29.07
N ASP A 629 27.22 17.57 -29.86
CA ASP A 629 27.36 17.72 -31.30
C ASP A 629 27.43 16.38 -32.07
N TYR A 630 27.60 16.49 -33.40
CA TYR A 630 27.72 15.35 -34.30
C TYR A 630 29.02 14.55 -34.12
N GLU A 631 30.12 15.17 -33.67
CA GLU A 631 31.39 14.48 -33.41
C GLU A 631 31.26 13.56 -32.19
N GLU A 632 30.64 14.05 -31.11
CA GLU A 632 30.36 13.25 -29.92
C GLU A 632 29.45 12.07 -30.26
N TYR A 633 28.34 12.31 -30.97
CA TYR A 633 27.44 11.25 -31.43
C TYR A 633 28.21 10.20 -32.25
N ARG A 634 29.05 10.62 -33.19
CA ARG A 634 29.82 9.68 -34.03
C ARG A 634 30.83 8.87 -33.20
N ALA A 635 31.46 9.49 -32.21
CA ALA A 635 32.34 8.78 -31.28
C ALA A 635 31.56 7.70 -30.50
N LYS A 636 30.38 8.05 -29.97
CA LYS A 636 29.51 7.12 -29.25
C LYS A 636 28.93 6.02 -30.13
N ARG A 637 28.63 6.32 -31.39
CA ARG A 637 28.24 5.31 -32.39
C ARG A 637 29.35 4.26 -32.61
N ARG A 638 30.59 4.69 -32.85
CA ARG A 638 31.72 3.76 -33.01
C ARG A 638 31.97 2.92 -31.76
N GLU A 639 31.76 3.51 -30.58
CA GLU A 639 31.85 2.80 -29.32
C GLU A 639 30.77 1.71 -29.21
N GLY A 640 29.51 2.03 -29.52
CA GLY A 640 28.41 1.06 -29.58
C GLY A 640 28.67 -0.07 -30.58
N GLU A 641 29.08 0.26 -31.81
CA GLU A 641 29.42 -0.71 -32.87
C GLU A 641 30.54 -1.68 -32.44
N ARG A 642 31.49 -1.21 -31.63
CA ARG A 642 32.57 -2.04 -31.07
C ARG A 642 32.11 -2.93 -29.92
N LEU A 643 31.21 -2.43 -29.07
CA LEU A 643 30.82 -3.12 -27.82
C LEU A 643 29.58 -4.00 -27.96
N LEU A 644 28.73 -3.74 -28.95
CA LEU A 644 27.40 -4.34 -29.12
C LEU A 644 27.24 -4.87 -30.56
N PRO A 645 27.96 -5.94 -30.95
CA PRO A 645 28.01 -6.39 -32.34
C PRO A 645 26.66 -6.79 -32.94
N ASN A 646 25.65 -7.16 -32.13
CA ASN A 646 24.30 -7.43 -32.60
C ASN A 646 23.34 -6.26 -32.35
N LEU A 647 23.58 -5.45 -31.31
CA LEU A 647 22.60 -4.45 -30.85
C LEU A 647 23.05 -2.98 -30.91
N ALA A 648 24.18 -2.65 -31.53
CA ALA A 648 24.68 -1.27 -31.60
C ALA A 648 23.61 -0.24 -32.02
N GLY A 649 23.59 0.92 -31.38
CA GLY A 649 22.62 1.98 -31.63
C GLY A 649 21.40 1.96 -30.71
N ILE A 650 21.10 0.85 -30.00
CA ILE A 650 20.00 0.84 -29.01
C ILE A 650 20.22 1.82 -27.86
N GLU A 651 21.48 2.03 -27.50
CA GLU A 651 21.95 2.97 -26.49
C GLU A 651 21.84 4.44 -26.92
N LEU A 652 21.71 4.71 -28.21
CA LEU A 652 21.70 6.07 -28.78
C LEU A 652 20.29 6.60 -29.02
N TRP A 653 19.26 5.78 -28.88
CA TRP A 653 17.91 6.13 -29.30
C TRP A 653 17.34 7.37 -28.60
N HIS A 654 17.39 7.40 -27.27
CA HIS A 654 16.96 8.54 -26.46
C HIS A 654 17.76 9.82 -26.76
N PRO A 655 19.12 9.81 -26.71
CA PRO A 655 19.87 11.04 -27.02
C PRO A 655 19.74 11.47 -28.48
N LEU A 656 19.51 10.55 -29.44
CA LEU A 656 19.17 10.90 -30.82
C LEU A 656 17.81 11.61 -30.92
N GLY A 657 16.86 11.27 -30.06
CA GLY A 657 15.58 11.98 -29.94
C GLY A 657 15.69 13.37 -29.32
N CYS A 658 16.80 13.66 -28.64
CA CYS A 658 17.12 14.97 -28.08
C CYS A 658 17.89 15.90 -29.03
N VAL A 659 18.32 15.41 -30.19
CA VAL A 659 19.03 16.26 -31.17
C VAL A 659 18.13 17.42 -31.57
N GLY A 660 18.62 18.65 -31.44
CA GLY A 660 17.87 19.85 -31.77
C GLY A 660 16.76 20.21 -30.78
N TRP A 661 16.76 19.66 -29.55
CA TRP A 661 15.78 20.00 -28.52
C TRP A 661 15.66 21.54 -28.32
N PRO A 662 14.45 22.09 -28.14
CA PRO A 662 14.26 23.54 -28.14
C PRO A 662 14.72 24.25 -26.85
N THR A 663 15.01 23.51 -25.79
CA THR A 663 15.39 24.04 -24.48
C THR A 663 16.71 23.44 -23.97
N PRO A 664 17.45 24.19 -23.14
CA PRO A 664 18.71 23.69 -22.58
C PRO A 664 18.47 22.59 -21.55
N VAL A 665 19.51 21.79 -21.30
CA VAL A 665 19.57 20.83 -20.18
C VAL A 665 19.44 21.60 -18.87
N THR A 666 18.48 21.23 -18.02
CA THR A 666 18.24 21.89 -16.72
C THR A 666 18.73 21.04 -15.54
N ASN A 667 18.89 19.73 -15.72
CA ASN A 667 19.33 18.78 -14.70
C ASN A 667 20.44 17.86 -15.23
N PRO A 668 21.65 18.39 -15.46
CA PRO A 668 22.78 17.55 -15.88
C PRO A 668 23.13 16.51 -14.81
N PRO A 669 23.61 15.31 -15.20
CA PRO A 669 24.14 14.34 -14.26
C PRO A 669 25.22 14.94 -13.37
N ALA A 670 25.15 14.71 -12.06
CA ALA A 670 26.26 15.02 -11.17
C ALA A 670 26.39 13.98 -10.05
N PRO A 671 27.58 13.86 -9.43
CA PRO A 671 27.86 12.83 -8.45
C PRO A 671 26.92 12.86 -7.24
N LEU A 672 26.71 11.68 -6.63
CA LEU A 672 26.07 11.56 -5.33
C LEU A 672 26.93 12.20 -4.22
N PRO A 673 26.33 12.82 -3.19
CA PRO A 673 27.08 13.48 -2.13
C PRO A 673 27.80 12.46 -1.23
N ALA A 674 29.13 12.41 -1.35
CA ALA A 674 29.97 11.50 -0.59
C ALA A 674 29.82 11.68 0.93
N GLY A 675 29.67 10.58 1.66
CA GLY A 675 29.62 10.56 3.14
C GLY A 675 28.35 11.16 3.76
N LYS A 676 27.34 11.55 2.96
CA LYS A 676 26.10 12.16 3.45
C LYS A 676 24.86 11.27 3.30
N LEU A 677 25.01 10.09 2.70
CA LEU A 677 23.90 9.18 2.39
C LEU A 677 23.98 7.91 3.24
N PRO A 678 22.85 7.33 3.65
CA PRO A 678 22.85 6.01 4.26
C PRO A 678 23.22 4.94 3.21
N PRO A 679 23.68 3.75 3.62
CA PRO A 679 23.90 2.63 2.70
C PRO A 679 22.65 2.29 1.90
N TYR A 680 22.81 2.04 0.60
CA TYR A 680 21.73 1.75 -0.36
C TYR A 680 21.70 0.28 -0.77
N LEU A 681 20.58 -0.15 -1.36
CA LEU A 681 20.41 -1.48 -1.93
C LEU A 681 20.16 -1.40 -3.44
N GLY A 682 21.00 -2.05 -4.23
CA GLY A 682 20.78 -2.24 -5.67
C GLY A 682 20.16 -3.60 -5.95
N VAL A 683 19.15 -3.68 -6.80
CA VAL A 683 18.60 -4.96 -7.29
C VAL A 683 18.44 -4.93 -8.80
N GLY A 684 18.57 -6.09 -9.43
CA GLY A 684 18.40 -6.22 -10.87
C GLY A 684 18.60 -7.64 -11.38
N SER A 685 18.14 -7.87 -12.59
CA SER A 685 18.22 -9.13 -13.33
C SER A 685 19.56 -9.22 -14.09
N TRP A 686 19.69 -10.20 -14.99
CA TRP A 686 20.83 -10.25 -15.90
C TRP A 686 21.03 -8.94 -16.69
N THR A 687 19.96 -8.26 -17.10
CA THR A 687 20.06 -7.13 -18.04
C THR A 687 20.27 -5.77 -17.39
N ASP A 688 20.00 -5.63 -16.09
CA ASP A 688 20.02 -4.32 -15.42
C ASP A 688 20.73 -4.30 -14.06
N PHE A 689 21.15 -5.45 -13.50
CA PHE A 689 21.92 -5.51 -12.25
C PHE A 689 23.15 -4.61 -12.26
N GLY A 690 23.92 -4.60 -13.35
CA GLY A 690 25.16 -3.83 -13.45
C GLY A 690 24.95 -2.32 -13.22
N ARG A 691 23.83 -1.77 -13.69
CA ARG A 691 23.47 -0.36 -13.52
C ARG A 691 23.09 -0.07 -12.07
N SER A 692 22.17 -0.84 -11.49
CA SER A 692 21.80 -0.69 -10.08
C SER A 692 23.00 -0.85 -9.15
N ALA A 693 23.89 -1.80 -9.45
CA ALA A 693 25.09 -2.07 -8.66
C ALA A 693 26.15 -0.96 -8.77
N ASP A 694 26.30 -0.29 -9.91
CA ASP A 694 27.23 0.85 -10.05
C ASP A 694 26.75 2.07 -9.26
N ILE A 695 25.44 2.38 -9.35
CA ILE A 695 24.82 3.47 -8.58
C ILE A 695 25.11 3.31 -7.09
N VAL A 696 24.79 2.16 -6.50
CA VAL A 696 24.90 1.97 -5.05
C VAL A 696 26.34 1.82 -4.58
N ARG A 697 27.26 1.34 -5.42
CA ARG A 697 28.69 1.23 -5.07
C ARG A 697 29.35 2.58 -4.80
N ARG A 698 28.77 3.67 -5.33
CA ARG A 698 29.20 5.04 -5.07
C ARG A 698 28.85 5.52 -3.66
N VAL A 699 28.01 4.78 -2.94
CA VAL A 699 27.62 5.05 -1.55
C VAL A 699 28.27 4.00 -0.64
N PRO A 700 29.21 4.39 0.24
CA PRO A 700 29.91 3.45 1.12
C PRO A 700 28.97 2.60 1.97
N GLY A 701 29.31 1.32 2.14
CA GLY A 701 28.53 0.36 2.93
C GLY A 701 27.33 -0.24 2.23
N SER A 702 27.02 0.17 0.99
CA SER A 702 25.91 -0.35 0.19
C SER A 702 26.13 -1.79 -0.30
N ALA A 703 25.04 -2.46 -0.67
CA ALA A 703 25.09 -3.81 -1.23
C ALA A 703 24.15 -3.94 -2.45
N ALA A 704 24.30 -5.02 -3.20
CA ALA A 704 23.40 -5.32 -4.31
C ALA A 704 23.03 -6.82 -4.35
N VAL A 705 21.84 -7.12 -4.87
CA VAL A 705 21.34 -8.48 -5.09
C VAL A 705 21.08 -8.68 -6.59
N GLN A 706 21.67 -9.73 -7.14
CA GLN A 706 21.44 -10.09 -8.54
C GLN A 706 20.40 -11.21 -8.63
N TYR A 707 19.36 -11.03 -9.44
CA TYR A 707 18.50 -12.12 -9.86
C TYR A 707 19.09 -12.79 -11.11
N LEU A 708 19.38 -14.08 -11.01
CA LEU A 708 20.00 -14.88 -12.05
C LEU A 708 18.97 -15.41 -13.06
N SER A 709 18.15 -14.51 -13.60
CA SER A 709 17.24 -14.75 -14.71
C SER A 709 16.90 -13.43 -15.41
N THR A 710 15.95 -13.47 -16.34
CA THR A 710 15.37 -12.29 -17.00
C THR A 710 14.32 -11.62 -16.13
N GLY A 711 14.01 -10.36 -16.44
CA GLY A 711 13.00 -9.56 -15.75
C GLY A 711 13.46 -8.12 -15.57
N HIS A 712 12.55 -7.25 -15.18
CA HIS A 712 12.79 -5.83 -14.92
C HIS A 712 11.82 -5.35 -13.84
N GLY A 713 12.26 -4.45 -12.95
CA GLY A 713 11.43 -4.01 -11.82
C GLY A 713 11.00 -5.18 -10.94
N LEU A 714 11.97 -5.98 -10.48
CA LEU A 714 11.77 -7.30 -9.89
C LEU A 714 10.90 -7.28 -8.62
N TYR A 715 10.93 -6.19 -7.85
CA TYR A 715 10.08 -6.00 -6.70
C TYR A 715 8.61 -5.91 -7.11
N ASN A 716 8.29 -5.03 -8.06
CA ASN A 716 6.92 -4.87 -8.57
C ASN A 716 6.45 -6.14 -9.30
N ALA A 717 7.35 -6.82 -10.02
CA ALA A 717 7.08 -8.08 -10.70
C ALA A 717 6.82 -9.28 -9.76
N GLY A 718 6.80 -9.09 -8.44
CA GLY A 718 6.41 -10.13 -7.49
C GLY A 718 7.51 -11.15 -7.21
N ASN A 719 8.78 -10.85 -7.47
CA ASN A 719 9.87 -11.79 -7.22
C ASN A 719 10.11 -11.96 -5.70
N SER A 720 9.66 -13.08 -5.14
CA SER A 720 9.67 -13.34 -3.71
C SER A 720 11.05 -13.24 -3.06
N CYS A 721 12.11 -13.69 -3.73
CA CYS A 721 13.49 -13.59 -3.22
C CYS A 721 13.96 -12.13 -3.14
N ILE A 722 13.68 -11.34 -4.18
CA ILE A 722 14.00 -9.91 -4.19
C ILE A 722 13.17 -9.16 -3.15
N ILE A 723 11.86 -9.41 -3.09
CA ILE A 723 10.96 -8.81 -2.09
C ILE A 723 11.48 -9.09 -0.68
N ALA A 724 11.87 -10.32 -0.36
CA ALA A 724 12.40 -10.65 0.97
C ALA A 724 13.67 -9.86 1.33
N HIS A 725 14.60 -9.68 0.38
CA HIS A 725 15.81 -8.89 0.60
C HIS A 725 15.53 -7.39 0.73
N VAL A 726 14.65 -6.86 -0.13
CA VAL A 726 14.23 -5.46 -0.10
C VAL A 726 13.48 -5.15 1.20
N ASN A 727 12.49 -5.96 1.57
CA ASN A 727 11.72 -5.80 2.80
C ASN A 727 12.62 -5.84 4.03
N ARG A 728 13.53 -6.81 4.12
CA ARG A 728 14.47 -6.90 5.25
C ARG A 728 15.34 -5.64 5.37
N TYR A 729 15.82 -5.11 4.24
CA TYR A 729 16.60 -3.87 4.23
C TYR A 729 15.74 -2.66 4.62
N LEU A 730 14.55 -2.50 4.05
CA LEU A 730 13.68 -1.36 4.37
C LEU A 730 13.21 -1.39 5.84
N ILE A 731 12.84 -2.55 6.36
CA ILE A 731 12.37 -2.72 7.74
C ILE A 731 13.52 -2.53 8.74
N SER A 732 14.63 -3.24 8.55
CA SER A 732 15.69 -3.34 9.58
C SER A 732 16.98 -2.60 9.26
N LEU A 733 17.08 -1.94 8.11
CA LEU A 733 18.30 -1.30 7.58
C LEU A 733 19.49 -2.27 7.45
N ARG A 734 19.21 -3.57 7.37
CA ARG A 734 20.22 -4.62 7.21
C ARG A 734 20.35 -5.05 5.75
N LEU A 735 21.48 -4.71 5.16
CA LEU A 735 21.84 -5.11 3.81
C LEU A 735 22.20 -6.60 3.72
N PRO A 736 22.00 -7.23 2.55
CA PRO A 736 22.48 -8.57 2.28
C PRO A 736 24.02 -8.64 2.23
N ALA A 737 24.57 -9.84 2.36
CA ALA A 737 26.00 -10.07 2.21
C ALA A 737 26.46 -9.74 0.77
N PRO A 738 27.70 -9.26 0.58
CA PRO A 738 28.26 -9.08 -0.76
C PRO A 738 28.17 -10.36 -1.61
N GLY A 739 27.78 -10.22 -2.87
CA GLY A 739 27.62 -11.36 -3.79
C GLY A 739 26.34 -12.17 -3.59
N THR A 740 25.35 -11.66 -2.84
CA THR A 740 24.03 -12.30 -2.71
C THR A 740 23.34 -12.39 -4.07
N VAL A 741 22.78 -13.57 -4.36
CA VAL A 741 22.05 -13.86 -5.61
C VAL A 741 20.70 -14.52 -5.33
N CYS A 742 19.71 -14.16 -6.13
CA CYS A 742 18.41 -14.83 -6.22
C CYS A 742 18.39 -15.72 -7.47
N ARG A 743 17.80 -16.90 -7.38
CA ARG A 743 17.64 -17.83 -8.51
C ARG A 743 16.16 -18.03 -8.83
N PRO A 744 15.80 -18.29 -10.10
CA PRO A 744 14.45 -18.74 -10.42
C PRO A 744 14.16 -20.07 -9.70
N PRO A 745 12.88 -20.38 -9.42
CA PRO A 745 12.49 -21.69 -8.90
C PRO A 745 13.05 -22.81 -9.78
N ALA A 746 13.46 -23.93 -9.18
CA ALA A 746 13.83 -25.11 -9.95
C ALA A 746 12.57 -25.62 -10.69
N THR A 747 12.64 -25.62 -12.03
CA THR A 747 11.62 -26.17 -12.92
C THR A 747 11.71 -27.67 -13.01
#